data_AF-A0A5Q3L8H9-F1
#
_entry.id   AF-A0A5Q3L8H9-F1
#
_cell.length_a   1.000
_cell.length_b   1.000
_cell.length_c   1.000
_cell.angle_alpha   90.00
_cell.angle_beta   90.00
_cell.angle_gamma   90.00
#
_symmetry.space_group_name_H-M   'P 1'
#
loop_
_entity.id
_entity.type
_entity.pdbx_description
1 polymer ?
#
loop_
_entity_poly.entity_id
_entity_poly.type
_entity_poly.pdbx_seq_one_letter_code
_entity_poly.pdbx_strand_id
1 'polypeptide(L)'
;MKNRNRRFHPGTILWILSLTLFLTSPPLSAEETNSSLDFIPADAAVYGANLNIAEEWKILFDSNAWKQIASSKIVELYKEEFSQAFKKGFQEAMEKEGKEGENFRKMVKFFQSKQGKALKQLGKEMISEEIFLYLGPELSKTLQVNNKVNIAQYRTILEFGLEKLFEEEKEEEEIEDDEDLEEFDLDELDSDEFEEKINNQVIEVYSRNAKQLKIPSVLLGFQIKDIQKAKRLLDAIEKQSFFDKVNEEIEKETKGALSPFQKVTLGEGTYYECKFDVEKIFNSKELKKEFKDLTPKQRRLANRIIKEKYLYFHFGLFRNYLLISFSGSQEPLKTLGTGPLLKDKEELKPILENFDKSLNSMNYVSQDFLQGSTFTKQQIRNFPKGIDWSEFDEEDAERARKDLTRLCNEIASAWPELGANVGYCYRNEEGYATFTYFYEKYPGRSEPEVLAIREHLDGQPLIASAWLEPAINPYPRVVYWGKIGYGYFQDYILPKMKLSPREQKEFDSATEKIYPIVRRFHRITMKEYLPSLGRERAVAFTRGEPVPVPLPGIPPVETVEAGLIGQLEDADLYQTALASYYELFNDVIAATHQKSPEIVPDYQIPVPNSKETDYGTLYWYDLGKKSGLPPLEDYGLFLGIGEEFAVAGVTERQIQRLMTPRSLEMPGMLPDAAEDPAYRFFVMDWEQLIDTYTPVFVGASRTYFEYEARKREMQKEQEAHQKALEKEWKDLEEADPAEEDVEVEEKIGIDIETEVDEETKKIKVNPVEEPIVGLPQEGDETMEFEEAKSFEEFAEEQSEEFERKLEEAMETWQELPTEEKVEYVQKLMEFFKIFRGYQTVTYKEGDATVTKTQTYWQDVSAK
;
A
#
# COMPACT_ATOMS: atom_id res chain seq x y z
N MET A 1 -22.16 -9.57 -3.95
CA MET A 1 -20.93 -8.99 -3.36
C MET A 1 -19.98 -8.33 -4.39
N LYS A 2 -20.31 -7.19 -5.04
CA LYS A 2 -19.40 -6.57 -6.06
C LYS A 2 -18.68 -5.25 -5.68
N ASN A 3 -19.06 -4.57 -4.60
CA ASN A 3 -18.50 -3.26 -4.22
C ASN A 3 -17.68 -3.27 -2.90
N ARG A 4 -16.67 -4.14 -2.79
CA ARG A 4 -15.62 -3.96 -1.77
C ARG A 4 -14.67 -2.83 -2.19
N ASN A 5 -15.12 -1.59 -1.99
CA ASN A 5 -14.32 -0.38 -2.15
C ASN A 5 -13.00 -0.52 -1.36
N ARG A 6 -11.88 -0.59 -2.08
CA ARG A 6 -10.53 -0.58 -1.49
C ARG A 6 -10.28 0.80 -0.88
N ARG A 7 -10.69 0.98 0.38
CA ARG A 7 -10.37 2.17 1.18
C ARG A 7 -8.86 2.22 1.37
N PHE A 8 -8.16 2.96 0.50
CA PHE A 8 -6.74 3.24 0.64
C PHE A 8 -6.48 3.81 2.03
N HIS A 9 -5.60 3.17 2.80
CA HIS A 9 -5.24 3.65 4.12
C HIS A 9 -4.53 5.01 3.97
N PRO A 10 -4.87 6.06 4.75
CA PRO A 10 -4.26 7.38 4.58
C PRO A 10 -2.72 7.36 4.67
N GLY A 11 -2.17 6.45 5.48
CA GLY A 11 -0.74 6.21 5.56
C GLY A 11 -0.12 5.70 4.25
N THR A 12 -0.85 4.94 3.42
CA THR A 12 -0.35 4.43 2.13
C THR A 12 -0.17 5.56 1.11
N ILE A 13 -1.08 6.55 1.09
CA ILE A 13 -0.95 7.73 0.21
C ILE A 13 0.25 8.58 0.64
N LEU A 14 0.45 8.79 1.95
CA LEU A 14 1.65 9.43 2.50
C LEU A 14 2.93 8.65 2.17
N TRP A 15 2.90 7.32 2.23
CA TRP A 15 4.06 6.48 1.92
C TRP A 15 4.44 6.54 0.43
N ILE A 16 3.47 6.49 -0.48
CA ILE A 16 3.68 6.66 -1.93
C ILE A 16 4.25 8.05 -2.25
N LEU A 17 3.75 9.11 -1.60
CA LEU A 17 4.28 10.47 -1.73
C LEU A 17 5.71 10.62 -1.18
N SER A 18 6.14 9.76 -0.25
CA SER A 18 7.51 9.76 0.29
C SER A 18 8.52 8.96 -0.53
N LEU A 19 8.08 8.22 -1.57
CA LEU A 19 8.90 7.23 -2.29
C LEU A 19 9.38 7.69 -3.68
N THR A 20 9.05 8.91 -4.10
CA THR A 20 9.07 9.32 -5.53
C THR A 20 10.15 10.33 -5.94
N LEU A 21 11.10 10.71 -5.06
CA LEU A 21 12.04 11.83 -5.28
C LEU A 21 13.44 11.56 -4.68
N PHE A 22 14.50 11.44 -5.49
CA PHE A 22 15.93 11.36 -5.06
C PHE A 22 16.95 11.67 -6.20
N LEU A 23 18.23 11.85 -5.80
CA LEU A 23 19.44 12.31 -6.53
C LEU A 23 19.43 13.81 -6.86
N THR A 24 20.38 14.74 -6.59
CA THR A 24 21.48 14.95 -5.59
C THR A 24 21.88 16.47 -5.43
N SER A 25 22.90 16.81 -4.59
CA SER A 25 23.98 17.88 -4.74
C SER A 25 24.09 19.06 -3.69
N PRO A 26 25.16 19.92 -3.69
CA PRO A 26 25.85 20.38 -2.45
C PRO A 26 25.28 21.62 -1.74
N PRO A 27 25.71 21.91 -0.48
CA PRO A 27 25.08 22.93 0.34
C PRO A 27 25.69 24.34 0.19
N LEU A 28 24.86 25.35 0.44
CA LEU A 28 25.26 26.74 0.68
C LEU A 28 25.35 27.00 2.19
N SER A 29 26.39 27.70 2.64
CA SER A 29 26.64 27.97 4.06
C SER A 29 25.58 28.86 4.70
N ALA A 30 25.04 28.44 5.86
CA ALA A 30 23.96 29.14 6.54
C ALA A 30 24.42 30.27 7.48
N GLU A 31 23.74 31.43 7.41
CA GLU A 31 23.53 32.35 8.54
C GLU A 31 22.03 32.61 8.81
N GLU A 32 21.14 32.25 7.88
CA GLU A 32 19.69 32.09 8.07
C GLU A 32 19.26 30.78 7.38
N THR A 33 18.20 30.12 7.86
CA THR A 33 17.70 28.88 7.23
C THR A 33 17.08 29.12 5.84
N ASN A 34 16.65 30.35 5.53
CA ASN A 34 16.08 30.77 4.23
C ASN A 34 15.07 29.74 3.68
N SER A 35 14.20 29.24 4.55
CA SER A 35 13.29 28.14 4.28
C SER A 35 11.90 28.45 4.84
N SER A 36 10.86 27.72 4.43
CA SER A 36 9.52 27.90 4.96
C SER A 36 9.41 27.69 6.49
N LEU A 37 10.32 26.93 7.10
CA LEU A 37 10.47 26.85 8.56
C LEU A 37 10.63 28.23 9.25
N ASP A 38 11.10 29.26 8.55
CA ASP A 38 11.20 30.65 9.06
C ASP A 38 9.86 31.38 9.22
N PHE A 39 8.74 30.76 8.85
CA PHE A 39 7.41 31.36 8.99
C PHE A 39 6.24 30.39 9.21
N ILE A 40 6.42 29.07 9.11
CA ILE A 40 5.33 28.13 9.40
C ILE A 40 4.98 28.14 10.91
N PRO A 41 3.70 28.28 11.30
CA PRO A 41 3.28 28.27 12.70
C PRO A 41 3.53 26.95 13.43
N ALA A 42 3.78 27.01 14.74
CA ALA A 42 4.04 25.84 15.60
C ALA A 42 2.84 24.88 15.78
N ASP A 43 1.63 25.28 15.40
CA ASP A 43 0.41 24.48 15.49
C ASP A 43 0.09 23.69 14.21
N ALA A 44 1.04 23.57 13.28
CA ALA A 44 0.96 22.65 12.14
C ALA A 44 0.51 21.23 12.56
N ALA A 45 -0.48 20.67 11.86
CA ALA A 45 -0.87 19.27 12.00
C ALA A 45 0.11 18.36 11.24
N VAL A 46 0.47 18.78 10.02
CA VAL A 46 1.52 18.17 9.19
C VAL A 46 2.28 19.29 8.50
N TYR A 47 3.58 19.12 8.34
CA TYR A 47 4.43 19.92 7.48
C TYR A 47 5.39 19.02 6.72
N GLY A 48 5.72 19.39 5.48
CA GLY A 48 6.78 18.74 4.72
C GLY A 48 7.34 19.70 3.67
N ALA A 49 8.65 19.66 3.47
CA ALA A 49 9.34 20.44 2.45
C ALA A 49 10.39 19.57 1.74
N ASN A 50 10.48 19.73 0.43
CA ASN A 50 11.59 19.24 -0.40
C ASN A 50 12.43 20.44 -0.84
N LEU A 51 13.75 20.28 -0.81
CA LEU A 51 14.76 21.31 -1.00
C LEU A 51 15.72 20.92 -2.12
N ASN A 52 16.34 21.92 -2.78
CA ASN A 52 17.34 21.76 -3.84
C ASN A 52 16.84 20.99 -5.09
N ILE A 53 15.53 20.96 -5.32
CA ILE A 53 14.82 20.11 -6.30
C ILE A 53 15.33 20.27 -7.75
N ALA A 54 15.73 21.48 -8.19
CA ALA A 54 16.32 21.65 -9.53
C ALA A 54 17.71 21.04 -9.66
N GLU A 55 18.49 20.98 -8.57
CA GLU A 55 19.73 20.24 -8.58
C GLU A 55 19.47 18.74 -8.49
N GLU A 56 18.37 18.33 -7.84
CA GLU A 56 17.95 16.93 -7.86
C GLU A 56 17.69 16.43 -9.30
N TRP A 57 16.74 17.05 -10.01
CA TRP A 57 16.49 16.75 -11.42
C TRP A 57 17.74 16.81 -12.29
N LYS A 58 18.68 17.72 -11.98
CA LYS A 58 19.93 17.84 -12.73
C LYS A 58 20.78 16.58 -12.64
N ILE A 59 21.03 16.00 -11.45
CA ILE A 59 21.93 14.84 -11.37
C ILE A 59 21.24 13.54 -11.79
N LEU A 60 19.92 13.41 -11.62
CA LEU A 60 19.18 12.36 -12.31
C LEU A 60 19.45 12.44 -13.83
N PHE A 61 19.27 13.60 -14.46
CA PHE A 61 19.45 13.77 -15.91
C PHE A 61 20.92 13.77 -16.38
N ASP A 62 21.87 14.18 -15.53
CA ASP A 62 23.32 14.15 -15.80
C ASP A 62 23.95 12.77 -15.52
N SER A 63 23.23 11.80 -14.92
CA SER A 63 23.76 10.45 -14.65
C SER A 63 24.03 9.64 -15.94
N ASN A 64 25.02 8.77 -15.92
CA ASN A 64 25.31 7.81 -16.98
C ASN A 64 24.14 6.83 -17.16
N ALA A 65 23.54 6.40 -16.05
CA ALA A 65 22.42 5.46 -16.08
C ALA A 65 21.17 6.08 -16.75
N TRP A 66 20.82 7.32 -16.43
CA TRP A 66 19.77 8.02 -17.16
C TRP A 66 20.12 8.23 -18.63
N LYS A 67 21.38 8.57 -18.95
CA LYS A 67 21.81 8.68 -20.37
C LYS A 67 21.59 7.37 -21.12
N GLN A 68 21.93 6.21 -20.54
CA GLN A 68 21.71 4.90 -21.14
C GLN A 68 20.22 4.60 -21.39
N ILE A 69 19.35 4.83 -20.40
CA ILE A 69 17.88 4.70 -20.60
C ILE A 69 17.37 5.72 -21.62
N ALA A 70 17.79 6.97 -21.53
CA ALA A 70 17.33 8.06 -22.40
C ALA A 70 17.82 7.93 -23.85
N SER A 71 18.88 7.15 -24.11
CA SER A 71 19.33 6.76 -25.45
C SER A 71 18.81 5.39 -25.90
N SER A 72 17.89 4.77 -25.16
CA SER A 72 17.26 3.52 -25.59
C SER A 72 16.17 3.79 -26.64
N LYS A 73 16.13 2.95 -27.67
CA LYS A 73 15.19 3.02 -28.81
C LYS A 73 13.73 3.14 -28.37
N ILE A 74 13.31 2.45 -27.31
CA ILE A 74 11.96 2.55 -26.75
C ILE A 74 11.68 3.91 -26.09
N VAL A 75 12.65 4.53 -25.43
CA VAL A 75 12.50 5.89 -24.87
C VAL A 75 12.58 6.96 -25.97
N GLU A 76 13.23 6.68 -27.10
CA GLU A 76 13.13 7.54 -28.29
C GLU A 76 11.75 7.44 -28.95
N LEU A 77 11.20 6.23 -29.14
CA LEU A 77 9.83 6.01 -29.61
C LEU A 77 8.81 6.74 -28.72
N TYR A 78 8.81 6.48 -27.40
CA TYR A 78 7.92 7.16 -26.47
C TYR A 78 8.06 8.70 -26.48
N LYS A 79 9.27 9.25 -26.69
CA LYS A 79 9.45 10.70 -26.85
C LYS A 79 8.81 11.21 -28.14
N GLU A 80 8.94 10.48 -29.25
CA GLU A 80 8.34 10.87 -30.52
C GLU A 80 6.82 10.75 -30.48
N GLU A 81 6.28 9.61 -30.02
CA GLU A 81 4.85 9.35 -29.84
C GLU A 81 4.21 10.35 -28.88
N PHE A 82 4.75 10.56 -27.68
CA PHE A 82 4.25 11.57 -26.75
C PHE A 82 4.31 12.98 -27.35
N SER A 83 5.39 13.30 -28.09
CA SER A 83 5.52 14.57 -28.81
C SER A 83 4.55 14.68 -29.99
N GLN A 84 4.03 13.58 -30.53
CA GLN A 84 2.99 13.57 -31.57
C GLN A 84 1.58 13.61 -30.98
N ALA A 85 1.29 12.81 -29.94
CA ALA A 85 0.04 12.85 -29.18
C ALA A 85 -0.21 14.26 -28.63
N PHE A 86 0.76 14.82 -27.89
CA PHE A 86 0.68 16.18 -27.35
C PHE A 86 0.50 17.25 -28.44
N LYS A 87 1.04 17.06 -29.66
CA LYS A 87 0.78 17.98 -30.79
C LYS A 87 -0.65 17.82 -31.33
N LYS A 88 -1.08 16.58 -31.60
CA LYS A 88 -2.40 16.26 -32.14
C LYS A 88 -3.51 16.76 -31.20
N GLY A 89 -3.46 16.39 -29.92
CA GLY A 89 -4.40 16.88 -28.91
C GLY A 89 -4.43 18.38 -28.72
N PHE A 90 -3.27 19.03 -28.82
CA PHE A 90 -3.17 20.48 -28.77
C PHE A 90 -3.72 21.15 -30.04
N GLN A 91 -3.75 20.46 -31.19
CA GLN A 91 -4.45 20.91 -32.40
C GLN A 91 -5.95 20.67 -32.29
N GLU A 92 -6.39 19.50 -31.84
CA GLU A 92 -7.81 19.15 -31.63
C GLU A 92 -8.48 20.13 -30.65
N ALA A 93 -7.86 20.39 -29.50
CA ALA A 93 -8.33 21.40 -28.55
C ALA A 93 -8.29 22.85 -29.10
N MET A 94 -7.47 23.13 -30.11
CA MET A 94 -7.44 24.41 -30.82
C MET A 94 -8.49 24.51 -31.93
N GLU A 95 -8.95 23.38 -32.47
CA GLU A 95 -9.91 23.29 -33.58
C GLU A 95 -11.35 23.10 -33.09
N LYS A 96 -11.55 22.39 -31.96
CA LYS A 96 -12.83 22.16 -31.24
C LYS A 96 -13.72 23.40 -31.26
N GLU A 97 -14.94 23.28 -31.78
CA GLU A 97 -15.86 24.41 -31.92
C GLU A 97 -16.51 24.82 -30.58
N GLY A 98 -17.38 25.83 -30.62
CA GLY A 98 -18.05 26.35 -29.43
C GLY A 98 -17.12 27.07 -28.44
N LYS A 99 -17.59 27.21 -27.19
CA LYS A 99 -16.94 28.04 -26.16
C LYS A 99 -15.67 27.40 -25.58
N GLU A 100 -15.63 26.07 -25.47
CA GLU A 100 -14.49 25.38 -24.87
C GLU A 100 -13.22 25.55 -25.69
N GLY A 101 -13.26 25.24 -26.99
CA GLY A 101 -12.12 25.44 -27.86
C GLY A 101 -11.78 26.92 -28.06
N GLU A 102 -12.74 27.85 -27.94
CA GLU A 102 -12.42 29.28 -27.89
C GLU A 102 -11.65 29.64 -26.60
N ASN A 103 -12.01 29.06 -25.45
CA ASN A 103 -11.33 29.23 -24.18
C ASN A 103 -9.95 28.56 -24.14
N PHE A 104 -9.81 27.36 -24.72
CA PHE A 104 -8.50 26.73 -24.94
C PHE A 104 -7.62 27.56 -25.87
N ARG A 105 -8.16 28.05 -27.00
CA ARG A 105 -7.47 29.00 -27.90
C ARG A 105 -7.02 30.28 -27.18
N LYS A 106 -7.81 30.82 -26.24
CA LYS A 106 -7.42 31.96 -25.38
C LYS A 106 -6.28 31.57 -24.44
N MET A 107 -6.37 30.42 -23.76
CA MET A 107 -5.34 29.90 -22.85
C MET A 107 -4.01 29.62 -23.57
N VAL A 108 -4.05 29.00 -24.76
CA VAL A 108 -2.88 28.78 -25.61
C VAL A 108 -2.24 30.09 -26.03
N LYS A 109 -3.02 31.06 -26.53
CA LYS A 109 -2.51 32.40 -26.89
C LYS A 109 -1.90 33.10 -25.68
N PHE A 110 -2.46 32.92 -24.48
CA PHE A 110 -1.86 33.39 -23.23
C PHE A 110 -0.51 32.70 -22.96
N PHE A 111 -0.43 31.36 -22.96
CA PHE A 111 0.84 30.64 -22.75
C PHE A 111 1.92 30.93 -23.80
N GLN A 112 1.55 31.22 -25.05
CA GLN A 112 2.47 31.63 -26.12
C GLN A 112 2.92 33.09 -26.01
N SER A 113 2.17 33.94 -25.31
CA SER A 113 2.50 35.36 -25.09
C SER A 113 3.77 35.56 -24.26
N LYS A 114 4.25 36.80 -24.18
CA LYS A 114 5.40 37.15 -23.33
C LYS A 114 5.13 36.85 -21.85
N GLN A 115 3.90 37.08 -21.41
CA GLN A 115 3.41 36.82 -20.05
C GLN A 115 3.38 35.32 -19.77
N GLY A 116 2.75 34.52 -20.64
CA GLY A 116 2.65 33.08 -20.47
C GLY A 116 3.97 32.33 -20.58
N LYS A 117 4.89 32.76 -21.46
CA LYS A 117 6.27 32.24 -21.49
C LYS A 117 7.02 32.55 -20.20
N ALA A 118 6.82 33.74 -19.64
CA ALA A 118 7.43 34.11 -18.37
C ALA A 118 6.75 33.41 -17.16
N LEU A 119 5.46 33.08 -17.24
CA LEU A 119 4.77 32.22 -16.27
C LEU A 119 5.24 30.76 -16.36
N LYS A 120 5.43 30.20 -17.56
CA LYS A 120 6.04 28.87 -17.75
C LYS A 120 7.47 28.82 -17.22
N GLN A 121 8.23 29.90 -17.36
CA GLN A 121 9.55 30.03 -16.77
C GLN A 121 9.49 30.20 -15.24
N LEU A 122 8.50 30.93 -14.70
CA LEU A 122 8.25 31.00 -13.25
C LEU A 122 7.89 29.61 -12.69
N GLY A 123 7.07 28.83 -13.39
CA GLY A 123 6.73 27.45 -13.01
C GLY A 123 7.95 26.51 -12.96
N LYS A 124 8.97 26.73 -13.81
CA LYS A 124 10.27 26.04 -13.68
C LYS A 124 11.06 26.49 -12.46
N GLU A 125 10.98 27.76 -12.08
CA GLU A 125 11.68 28.33 -10.93
C GLU A 125 10.99 27.96 -9.61
N MET A 126 9.67 27.82 -9.59
CA MET A 126 8.87 27.32 -8.46
C MET A 126 9.27 25.91 -8.02
N ILE A 127 9.80 25.09 -8.94
CA ILE A 127 10.22 23.70 -8.70
C ILE A 127 11.76 23.64 -8.54
N SER A 128 12.43 24.78 -8.29
CA SER A 128 13.91 24.81 -8.22
C SER A 128 14.51 24.71 -6.82
N GLU A 129 14.05 25.51 -5.86
CA GLU A 129 14.73 25.59 -4.55
C GLU A 129 13.97 24.88 -3.44
N GLU A 130 12.70 25.22 -3.21
CA GLU A 130 11.89 24.60 -2.16
C GLU A 130 10.42 24.52 -2.60
N ILE A 131 9.83 23.33 -2.41
CA ILE A 131 8.38 23.13 -2.40
C ILE A 131 7.99 22.63 -1.02
N PHE A 132 7.02 23.27 -0.38
CA PHE A 132 6.48 22.82 0.90
C PHE A 132 4.95 22.64 0.89
N LEU A 133 4.49 21.77 1.79
CA LEU A 133 3.10 21.53 2.16
C LEU A 133 2.96 21.77 3.67
N TYR A 134 1.94 22.52 4.05
CA TYR A 134 1.47 22.66 5.43
C TYR A 134 -0.01 22.30 5.52
N LEU A 135 -0.36 21.51 6.54
CA LEU A 135 -1.73 21.18 6.93
C LEU A 135 -1.97 21.71 8.35
N GLY A 136 -2.99 22.54 8.52
CA GLY A 136 -3.29 23.22 9.79
C GLY A 136 -4.00 22.36 10.84
N PRO A 137 -4.07 22.84 12.11
CA PRO A 137 -4.59 22.10 13.27
C PRO A 137 -6.08 21.75 13.19
N GLU A 138 -6.81 22.32 12.24
CA GLU A 138 -8.14 21.89 11.79
C GLU A 138 -8.18 20.39 11.47
N LEU A 139 -7.16 19.87 10.79
CA LEU A 139 -7.16 18.50 10.27
C LEU A 139 -7.11 17.47 11.39
N SER A 140 -6.26 17.66 12.40
CA SER A 140 -6.20 16.83 13.60
C SER A 140 -7.55 16.72 14.30
N LYS A 141 -8.28 17.84 14.40
CA LYS A 141 -9.61 17.89 15.06
C LYS A 141 -10.68 17.16 14.24
N THR A 142 -10.64 17.26 12.92
CA THR A 142 -11.51 16.46 12.04
C THR A 142 -11.19 14.97 12.12
N LEU A 143 -9.90 14.58 12.11
CA LEU A 143 -9.48 13.17 12.29
C LEU A 143 -9.92 12.61 13.65
N GLN A 144 -9.79 13.37 14.74
CA GLN A 144 -10.30 13.00 16.06
C GLN A 144 -11.83 12.78 16.08
N VAL A 145 -12.61 13.34 15.14
CA VAL A 145 -14.03 12.98 14.97
C VAL A 145 -14.17 11.67 14.19
N ASN A 146 -13.46 11.50 13.09
CA ASN A 146 -13.50 10.27 12.28
C ASN A 146 -13.07 9.04 13.11
N ASN A 147 -12.08 9.18 13.99
CA ASN A 147 -11.65 8.15 14.94
C ASN A 147 -12.76 7.79 15.96
N LYS A 148 -13.50 8.79 16.48
CA LYS A 148 -14.71 8.53 17.30
C LYS A 148 -15.80 7.80 16.51
N VAL A 149 -15.94 8.06 15.21
CA VAL A 149 -16.87 7.34 14.33
C VAL A 149 -16.44 5.89 14.19
N ASN A 150 -15.17 5.63 13.84
CA ASN A 150 -14.63 4.27 13.76
C ASN A 150 -14.86 3.50 15.08
N ILE A 151 -14.59 4.12 16.23
CA ILE A 151 -14.82 3.54 17.56
C ILE A 151 -16.30 3.21 17.81
N ALA A 152 -17.24 4.01 17.32
CA ALA A 152 -18.66 3.72 17.41
C ALA A 152 -19.05 2.55 16.47
N GLN A 153 -18.50 2.50 15.25
CA GLN A 153 -18.73 1.38 14.33
C GLN A 153 -18.20 0.05 14.89
N TYR A 154 -16.95 0.01 15.38
CA TYR A 154 -16.39 -1.18 16.03
C TYR A 154 -17.16 -1.60 17.29
N ARG A 155 -17.80 -0.66 17.97
CA ARG A 155 -18.67 -0.97 19.08
C ARG A 155 -19.97 -1.61 18.59
N THR A 156 -20.64 -1.03 17.61
CA THR A 156 -21.91 -1.57 17.11
C THR A 156 -21.76 -2.92 16.40
N ILE A 157 -20.61 -3.17 15.77
CA ILE A 157 -20.21 -4.53 15.34
C ILE A 157 -20.18 -5.52 16.52
N LEU A 158 -19.67 -5.09 17.68
CA LEU A 158 -19.60 -5.93 18.89
C LEU A 158 -20.93 -6.00 19.65
N GLU A 159 -21.71 -4.92 19.71
CA GLU A 159 -23.06 -4.88 20.30
C GLU A 159 -23.95 -5.89 19.57
N PHE A 160 -24.08 -5.77 18.25
CA PHE A 160 -24.86 -6.70 17.41
C PHE A 160 -24.33 -8.14 17.43
N GLY A 161 -23.00 -8.31 17.43
CA GLY A 161 -22.35 -9.61 17.54
C GLY A 161 -22.52 -10.28 18.92
N LEU A 162 -22.83 -9.52 19.98
CA LEU A 162 -23.23 -10.04 21.28
C LEU A 162 -24.75 -10.28 21.31
N GLU A 163 -25.55 -9.33 20.83
CA GLU A 163 -27.02 -9.39 20.72
C GLU A 163 -27.48 -10.74 20.15
N LYS A 164 -26.99 -11.13 18.96
CA LYS A 164 -27.32 -12.43 18.34
C LYS A 164 -26.74 -13.65 19.08
N LEU A 165 -25.71 -13.49 19.92
CA LEU A 165 -25.26 -14.57 20.81
C LEU A 165 -26.21 -14.80 22.01
N PHE A 166 -27.07 -13.85 22.37
CA PHE A 166 -27.97 -13.92 23.54
C PHE A 166 -29.48 -13.90 23.23
N GLU A 167 -29.91 -13.53 22.02
CA GLU A 167 -31.32 -13.20 21.74
C GLU A 167 -32.29 -14.42 21.74
N GLU A 168 -31.89 -15.55 21.17
CA GLU A 168 -32.77 -16.66 20.75
C GLU A 168 -33.38 -17.53 21.87
N GLU A 169 -32.99 -17.40 23.15
CA GLU A 169 -33.54 -18.21 24.26
C GLU A 169 -35.06 -17.98 24.53
N LYS A 170 -35.74 -17.16 23.72
CA LYS A 170 -37.14 -16.76 23.93
C LYS A 170 -38.13 -17.26 22.88
N GLU A 171 -37.69 -17.85 21.77
CA GLU A 171 -38.60 -18.24 20.67
C GLU A 171 -38.76 -19.76 20.48
N GLU A 172 -37.97 -20.59 21.18
CA GLU A 172 -38.06 -22.06 21.08
C GLU A 172 -39.30 -22.70 21.77
N GLU A 173 -40.33 -21.93 22.18
CA GLU A 173 -41.59 -22.48 22.75
C GLU A 173 -42.74 -22.67 21.73
N GLU A 174 -42.64 -22.23 20.46
CA GLU A 174 -43.75 -22.36 19.46
C GLU A 174 -43.40 -23.05 18.12
N ILE A 175 -42.20 -23.61 17.92
CA ILE A 175 -41.84 -24.37 16.71
C ILE A 175 -41.93 -25.89 16.98
N GLU A 176 -43.04 -26.53 16.58
CA GLU A 176 -43.36 -27.94 16.89
C GLU A 176 -43.30 -28.90 15.67
N ASP A 177 -42.85 -28.43 14.50
CA ASP A 177 -42.65 -29.24 13.27
C ASP A 177 -41.15 -29.32 12.90
N ASP A 178 -40.68 -30.50 12.46
CA ASP A 178 -39.33 -31.02 12.81
C ASP A 178 -38.46 -31.44 11.59
N GLU A 179 -38.66 -30.86 10.39
CA GLU A 179 -37.98 -31.30 9.14
C GLU A 179 -37.07 -30.28 8.42
N ASP A 180 -37.24 -28.97 8.59
CA ASP A 180 -36.47 -27.94 7.86
C ASP A 180 -35.53 -27.11 8.78
N LEU A 181 -34.37 -27.69 9.14
CA LEU A 181 -33.26 -26.94 9.77
C LEU A 181 -32.37 -26.31 8.68
N GLU A 182 -32.70 -25.08 8.28
CA GLU A 182 -31.85 -24.30 7.37
C GLU A 182 -30.48 -23.97 8.03
N GLU A 183 -29.41 -24.02 7.23
CA GLU A 183 -28.04 -23.75 7.69
C GLU A 183 -27.91 -22.26 8.05
N PHE A 184 -27.35 -21.94 9.23
CA PHE A 184 -27.28 -20.56 9.76
C PHE A 184 -26.44 -19.66 8.83
N ASP A 185 -27.09 -19.01 7.86
CA ASP A 185 -26.41 -18.21 6.85
C ASP A 185 -26.02 -16.86 7.41
N LEU A 186 -24.71 -16.59 7.40
CA LEU A 186 -24.15 -15.31 7.82
C LEU A 186 -24.45 -14.18 6.82
N ASP A 187 -24.93 -14.49 5.61
CA ASP A 187 -25.48 -13.52 4.66
C ASP A 187 -26.97 -13.18 4.94
N GLU A 188 -27.68 -13.90 5.85
CA GLU A 188 -29.06 -13.56 6.30
C GLU A 188 -29.14 -12.69 7.56
N LEU A 189 -28.00 -12.35 8.19
CA LEU A 189 -27.96 -11.32 9.22
C LEU A 189 -28.50 -9.99 8.67
N ASP A 190 -29.69 -9.55 9.11
CA ASP A 190 -30.42 -8.39 8.55
C ASP A 190 -29.48 -7.19 8.31
N SER A 191 -29.08 -7.05 7.03
CA SER A 191 -28.08 -6.07 6.63
C SER A 191 -28.61 -4.66 6.76
N ASP A 192 -29.92 -4.48 6.66
CA ASP A 192 -30.57 -3.19 6.62
C ASP A 192 -30.77 -2.66 8.04
N GLU A 193 -31.15 -3.52 9.01
CA GLU A 193 -31.10 -3.17 10.44
C GLU A 193 -29.66 -2.89 10.89
N PHE A 194 -28.71 -3.79 10.59
CA PHE A 194 -27.32 -3.63 11.00
C PHE A 194 -26.68 -2.37 10.40
N GLU A 195 -26.93 -2.10 9.12
CA GLU A 195 -26.53 -0.83 8.50
C GLU A 195 -27.29 0.36 9.08
N GLU A 196 -28.57 0.30 9.50
CA GLU A 196 -29.20 1.44 10.18
C GLU A 196 -28.63 1.66 11.60
N LYS A 197 -28.36 0.60 12.39
CA LYS A 197 -27.75 0.67 13.73
C LYS A 197 -26.38 1.36 13.61
N ILE A 198 -25.55 0.97 12.62
CA ILE A 198 -24.28 1.62 12.28
C ILE A 198 -24.48 3.07 11.78
N ASN A 199 -25.34 3.31 10.79
CA ASN A 199 -25.53 4.63 10.19
C ASN A 199 -26.04 5.65 11.22
N ASN A 200 -26.93 5.25 12.13
CA ASN A 200 -27.41 6.09 13.22
C ASN A 200 -26.27 6.52 14.15
N GLN A 201 -25.40 5.60 14.57
CA GLN A 201 -24.24 5.91 15.40
C GLN A 201 -23.24 6.85 14.69
N VAL A 202 -22.96 6.61 13.40
CA VAL A 202 -22.13 7.49 12.56
C VAL A 202 -22.72 8.91 12.51
N ILE A 203 -24.02 9.03 12.21
CA ILE A 203 -24.73 10.31 12.16
C ILE A 203 -24.72 11.00 13.53
N GLU A 204 -24.89 10.26 14.63
CA GLU A 204 -24.90 10.84 15.96
C GLU A 204 -23.51 11.35 16.37
N VAL A 205 -22.44 10.58 16.16
CA VAL A 205 -21.08 11.02 16.49
C VAL A 205 -20.71 12.29 15.73
N TYR A 206 -20.97 12.35 14.42
CA TYR A 206 -20.79 13.58 13.66
C TYR A 206 -21.74 14.72 14.14
N SER A 207 -23.00 14.42 14.48
CA SER A 207 -23.96 15.41 15.01
C SER A 207 -23.54 16.04 16.33
N ARG A 208 -22.98 15.23 17.24
CA ARG A 208 -22.44 15.65 18.55
C ARG A 208 -21.14 16.44 18.39
N ASN A 209 -20.31 16.10 17.40
CA ASN A 209 -18.98 16.71 17.19
C ASN A 209 -18.93 17.75 16.05
N ALA A 210 -20.05 18.15 15.44
CA ALA A 210 -20.10 19.01 14.25
C ALA A 210 -19.35 20.37 14.35
N LYS A 211 -19.06 20.86 15.56
CA LYS A 211 -18.23 22.06 15.79
C LYS A 211 -16.71 21.81 15.66
N GLN A 212 -16.26 20.57 15.83
CA GLN A 212 -14.86 20.14 15.61
C GLN A 212 -14.58 19.91 14.13
N LEU A 213 -15.61 19.56 13.35
CA LEU A 213 -15.54 19.48 11.89
C LEU A 213 -15.31 20.89 11.30
N LYS A 214 -14.05 21.13 10.95
CA LYS A 214 -13.60 22.32 10.22
C LYS A 214 -13.06 21.89 8.85
N ILE A 215 -13.22 22.78 7.88
CA ILE A 215 -12.52 22.68 6.60
C ILE A 215 -11.01 22.78 6.91
N PRO A 216 -10.20 21.77 6.57
CA PRO A 216 -8.77 21.78 6.88
C PRO A 216 -8.08 22.94 6.16
N SER A 217 -7.07 23.52 6.80
CA SER A 217 -6.19 24.49 6.14
C SER A 217 -5.08 23.75 5.42
N VAL A 218 -5.00 23.93 4.11
CA VAL A 218 -3.96 23.40 3.23
C VAL A 218 -3.20 24.58 2.65
N LEU A 219 -1.87 24.54 2.71
CA LEU A 219 -0.99 25.55 2.14
C LEU A 219 0.13 24.85 1.37
N LEU A 220 0.20 25.09 0.07
CA LEU A 220 1.34 24.74 -0.78
C LEU A 220 2.15 26.00 -1.03
N GLY A 221 3.48 25.89 -0.97
CA GLY A 221 4.37 27.02 -1.23
C GLY A 221 5.59 26.64 -2.06
N PHE A 222 6.02 27.59 -2.89
CA PHE A 222 7.07 27.44 -3.88
C PHE A 222 8.05 28.61 -3.75
N GLN A 223 9.32 28.36 -3.44
CA GLN A 223 10.33 29.41 -3.30
C GLN A 223 10.76 29.95 -4.67
N ILE A 224 11.02 31.27 -4.77
CA ILE A 224 11.32 31.96 -6.04
C ILE A 224 12.53 32.89 -5.88
N LYS A 225 13.53 32.71 -6.77
CA LYS A 225 14.75 33.54 -6.80
C LYS A 225 14.51 35.01 -7.18
N ASP A 226 13.69 35.27 -8.22
CA ASP A 226 13.33 36.65 -8.64
C ASP A 226 11.89 36.99 -8.23
N ILE A 227 11.71 37.33 -6.96
CA ILE A 227 10.43 37.81 -6.41
C ILE A 227 9.88 39.04 -7.15
N GLN A 228 10.74 39.89 -7.72
CA GLN A 228 10.31 41.06 -8.47
C GLN A 228 9.72 40.67 -9.84
N LYS A 229 10.21 39.60 -10.48
CA LYS A 229 9.63 39.00 -11.68
C LYS A 229 8.30 38.32 -11.37
N ALA A 230 8.22 37.55 -10.28
CA ALA A 230 6.94 36.96 -9.85
C ALA A 230 5.88 38.04 -9.58
N LYS A 231 6.24 39.10 -8.85
CA LYS A 231 5.36 40.26 -8.63
C LYS A 231 4.94 40.93 -9.94
N ARG A 232 5.88 41.20 -10.84
CA ARG A 232 5.60 41.75 -12.19
C ARG A 232 4.69 40.85 -13.03
N LEU A 233 4.70 39.53 -12.82
CA LEU A 233 3.81 38.58 -13.50
C LEU A 233 2.40 38.59 -12.90
N LEU A 234 2.28 38.56 -11.57
CA LEU A 234 0.98 38.68 -10.90
C LEU A 234 0.30 40.03 -11.19
N ASP A 235 1.04 41.13 -11.10
CA ASP A 235 0.56 42.47 -11.46
C ASP A 235 0.26 42.61 -12.98
N ALA A 236 0.72 41.68 -13.83
CA ALA A 236 0.39 41.64 -15.26
C ALA A 236 -0.83 40.78 -15.57
N ILE A 237 -1.04 39.68 -14.83
CA ILE A 237 -2.26 38.86 -14.88
C ILE A 237 -3.48 39.71 -14.46
N GLU A 238 -3.33 40.44 -13.33
CA GLU A 238 -4.31 41.43 -12.85
C GLU A 238 -4.67 42.46 -13.93
N LYS A 239 -3.67 43.08 -14.57
CA LYS A 239 -3.87 44.15 -15.57
C LYS A 239 -4.36 43.69 -16.94
N GLN A 240 -4.48 42.38 -17.19
CA GLN A 240 -4.95 41.83 -18.47
C GLN A 240 -6.44 41.43 -18.46
N SER A 241 -7.19 41.80 -17.41
CA SER A 241 -8.58 41.36 -17.21
C SER A 241 -8.72 39.83 -17.26
N PHE A 242 -7.69 39.13 -16.80
CA PHE A 242 -7.73 37.67 -16.65
C PHE A 242 -8.69 37.31 -15.53
N PHE A 243 -8.51 37.92 -14.35
CA PHE A 243 -9.44 37.75 -13.24
C PHE A 243 -10.84 38.25 -13.60
N ASP A 244 -11.00 39.38 -14.30
CA ASP A 244 -12.33 39.87 -14.72
C ASP A 244 -13.10 38.80 -15.52
N LYS A 245 -12.47 38.18 -16.53
CA LYS A 245 -13.09 37.11 -17.35
C LYS A 245 -13.35 35.82 -16.57
N VAL A 246 -12.42 35.45 -15.69
CA VAL A 246 -12.59 34.31 -14.78
C VAL A 246 -13.76 34.59 -13.82
N ASN A 247 -13.93 35.82 -13.35
CA ASN A 247 -15.03 36.25 -12.48
C ASN A 247 -16.37 36.29 -13.23
N GLU A 248 -16.39 36.74 -14.50
CA GLU A 248 -17.58 36.70 -15.36
C GLU A 248 -18.09 35.26 -15.56
N GLU A 249 -17.20 34.32 -15.87
CA GLU A 249 -17.56 32.91 -16.07
C GLU A 249 -17.92 32.22 -14.74
N ILE A 250 -17.21 32.54 -13.65
CA ILE A 250 -17.52 32.07 -12.28
C ILE A 250 -18.92 32.53 -11.86
N GLU A 251 -19.28 33.81 -12.02
CA GLU A 251 -20.59 34.32 -11.60
C GLU A 251 -21.72 33.65 -12.43
N LYS A 252 -21.50 33.47 -13.73
CA LYS A 252 -22.40 32.79 -14.66
C LYS A 252 -22.68 31.33 -14.27
N GLU A 253 -21.64 30.54 -14.04
CA GLU A 253 -21.81 29.11 -13.71
C GLU A 253 -22.28 28.90 -12.28
N THR A 254 -21.64 29.58 -11.32
CA THR A 254 -21.81 29.33 -9.89
C THR A 254 -22.99 30.10 -9.28
N LYS A 255 -23.55 31.07 -10.02
CA LYS A 255 -24.76 31.83 -9.63
C LYS A 255 -24.57 32.54 -8.28
N GLY A 256 -23.40 33.16 -8.10
CA GLY A 256 -22.98 33.82 -6.87
C GLY A 256 -22.63 32.88 -5.71
N ALA A 257 -22.35 31.59 -5.97
CA ALA A 257 -21.80 30.66 -4.97
C ALA A 257 -20.28 30.83 -4.77
N LEU A 258 -19.63 31.61 -5.63
CA LEU A 258 -18.21 31.95 -5.58
C LEU A 258 -18.05 33.47 -5.70
N SER A 259 -17.13 34.05 -4.94
CA SER A 259 -16.81 35.47 -5.07
C SER A 259 -15.89 35.74 -6.26
N PRO A 260 -15.93 36.95 -6.84
CA PRO A 260 -14.84 37.44 -7.67
C PRO A 260 -13.49 37.32 -6.96
N PHE A 261 -12.43 37.05 -7.71
CA PHE A 261 -11.05 37.18 -7.26
C PHE A 261 -10.75 38.63 -6.88
N GLN A 262 -10.38 38.85 -5.61
CA GLN A 262 -10.05 40.17 -5.05
C GLN A 262 -8.63 40.20 -4.47
N LYS A 263 -7.90 41.30 -4.65
CA LYS A 263 -6.55 41.47 -4.09
C LYS A 263 -6.63 41.84 -2.62
N VAL A 264 -6.09 40.99 -1.74
CA VAL A 264 -6.08 41.12 -0.29
C VAL A 264 -4.66 41.11 0.28
N THR A 265 -4.48 41.73 1.44
CA THR A 265 -3.24 41.66 2.23
C THR A 265 -3.53 40.86 3.49
N LEU A 266 -2.79 39.77 3.73
CA LEU A 266 -2.95 38.89 4.89
C LEU A 266 -1.57 38.66 5.51
N GLY A 267 -1.38 39.09 6.75
CA GLY A 267 -0.04 39.16 7.36
C GLY A 267 0.89 40.05 6.52
N GLU A 268 2.09 39.57 6.25
CA GLU A 268 3.07 40.21 5.35
C GLU A 268 2.78 39.97 3.85
N GLY A 269 1.86 39.06 3.51
CA GLY A 269 1.64 38.58 2.15
C GLY A 269 0.55 39.33 1.38
N THR A 270 0.65 39.31 0.04
CA THR A 270 -0.35 39.87 -0.89
C THR A 270 -0.89 38.76 -1.79
N TYR A 271 -2.21 38.54 -1.76
CA TYR A 271 -2.87 37.42 -2.41
C TYR A 271 -4.07 37.86 -3.24
N TYR A 272 -4.44 37.07 -4.23
CA TYR A 272 -5.77 37.08 -4.80
C TYR A 272 -6.61 36.04 -4.05
N GLU A 273 -7.68 36.50 -3.42
CA GLU A 273 -8.65 35.71 -2.67
C GLU A 273 -9.88 35.42 -3.54
N CYS A 274 -10.34 34.18 -3.54
CA CYS A 274 -11.64 33.78 -4.04
C CYS A 274 -12.37 32.97 -2.96
N LYS A 275 -13.62 33.31 -2.68
CA LYS A 275 -14.38 32.80 -1.53
C LYS A 275 -15.60 31.99 -1.99
N PHE A 276 -15.63 30.72 -1.61
CA PHE A 276 -16.64 29.73 -1.94
C PHE A 276 -17.67 29.67 -0.81
N ASP A 277 -18.95 29.85 -1.13
CA ASP A 277 -20.09 29.66 -0.22
C ASP A 277 -20.51 28.18 -0.26
N VAL A 278 -20.07 27.41 0.75
CA VAL A 278 -20.23 25.95 0.78
C VAL A 278 -21.71 25.56 0.89
N GLU A 279 -22.52 26.38 1.58
CA GLU A 279 -23.96 26.17 1.70
C GLU A 279 -24.66 26.39 0.35
N LYS A 280 -24.28 27.40 -0.43
CA LYS A 280 -24.78 27.57 -1.82
C LYS A 280 -24.33 26.45 -2.76
N ILE A 281 -23.05 26.06 -2.72
CA ILE A 281 -22.50 25.00 -3.58
C ILE A 281 -23.25 23.68 -3.33
N PHE A 282 -23.36 23.22 -2.08
CA PHE A 282 -24.12 22.02 -1.72
C PHE A 282 -25.62 22.13 -2.08
N ASN A 283 -26.15 23.34 -2.23
CA ASN A 283 -27.51 23.61 -2.67
C ASN A 283 -27.68 23.82 -4.18
N SER A 284 -26.64 23.58 -5.00
CA SER A 284 -26.75 23.57 -6.46
C SER A 284 -27.74 22.49 -6.95
N LYS A 285 -28.21 22.56 -8.19
CA LYS A 285 -29.11 21.51 -8.73
C LYS A 285 -28.36 20.19 -8.91
N GLU A 286 -27.08 20.31 -9.20
CA GLU A 286 -26.15 19.28 -9.60
C GLU A 286 -25.82 18.42 -8.37
N LEU A 287 -25.29 19.01 -7.29
CA LEU A 287 -25.05 18.28 -6.04
C LEU A 287 -26.35 17.84 -5.34
N LYS A 288 -27.50 18.44 -5.63
CA LYS A 288 -28.80 17.93 -5.18
C LYS A 288 -29.23 16.62 -5.84
N LYS A 289 -28.69 16.25 -7.01
CA LYS A 289 -28.84 14.90 -7.57
C LYS A 289 -28.01 13.91 -6.77
N GLU A 290 -26.72 14.18 -6.59
CA GLU A 290 -25.79 13.33 -5.83
C GLU A 290 -26.23 13.11 -4.38
N PHE A 291 -26.79 14.15 -3.76
CA PHE A 291 -27.33 14.09 -2.40
C PHE A 291 -28.85 13.90 -2.37
N LYS A 292 -29.47 13.30 -3.39
CA LYS A 292 -30.92 13.00 -3.39
C LYS A 292 -31.25 11.96 -2.31
N ASP A 293 -30.44 10.91 -2.17
CA ASP A 293 -30.72 9.75 -1.31
C ASP A 293 -30.38 9.96 0.17
N LEU A 294 -29.82 11.12 0.54
CA LEU A 294 -29.54 11.44 1.95
C LEU A 294 -30.83 11.47 2.79
N THR A 295 -30.88 10.62 3.82
CA THR A 295 -31.99 10.52 4.77
C THR A 295 -32.24 11.85 5.49
N PRO A 296 -33.44 12.10 6.04
CA PRO A 296 -33.72 13.33 6.80
C PRO A 296 -32.76 13.56 7.99
N LYS A 297 -32.22 12.48 8.59
CA LYS A 297 -31.18 12.54 9.62
C LYS A 297 -29.85 13.06 9.02
N GLN A 298 -29.37 12.41 7.95
CA GLN A 298 -28.13 12.79 7.24
C GLN A 298 -28.19 14.20 6.66
N ARG A 299 -29.29 14.60 6.02
CA ARG A 299 -29.46 15.93 5.42
C ARG A 299 -29.46 17.06 6.46
N ARG A 300 -30.05 16.82 7.64
CA ARG A 300 -29.96 17.75 8.78
C ARG A 300 -28.53 17.88 9.33
N LEU A 301 -27.77 16.79 9.33
CA LEU A 301 -26.35 16.78 9.71
C LEU A 301 -25.49 17.53 8.67
N ALA A 302 -25.60 17.20 7.38
CA ALA A 302 -24.88 17.86 6.30
C ALA A 302 -25.13 19.38 6.34
N ASN A 303 -26.39 19.80 6.40
CA ASN A 303 -26.77 21.21 6.56
C ASN A 303 -26.14 21.85 7.81
N ARG A 304 -26.06 21.13 8.95
CA ARG A 304 -25.39 21.65 10.18
C ARG A 304 -23.87 21.79 10.02
N ILE A 305 -23.24 20.95 9.21
CA ILE A 305 -21.79 20.99 8.95
C ILE A 305 -21.44 22.12 7.98
N ILE A 306 -22.20 22.28 6.89
CA ILE A 306 -21.91 23.27 5.83
C ILE A 306 -22.42 24.68 6.10
N LYS A 307 -23.44 24.85 6.97
CA LYS A 307 -24.09 26.13 7.19
C LYS A 307 -23.12 27.20 7.67
N GLU A 308 -23.19 28.38 7.07
CA GLU A 308 -22.29 29.52 7.34
C GLU A 308 -20.78 29.20 7.16
N LYS A 309 -20.43 28.09 6.47
CA LYS A 309 -19.04 27.77 6.12
C LYS A 309 -18.65 28.43 4.81
N TYR A 310 -17.41 28.89 4.78
CA TYR A 310 -16.76 29.37 3.58
C TYR A 310 -15.45 28.61 3.38
N LEU A 311 -15.21 28.14 2.16
CA LEU A 311 -13.87 27.73 1.72
C LEU A 311 -13.23 28.96 1.06
N TYR A 312 -12.01 29.27 1.47
CA TYR A 312 -11.19 30.33 0.88
C TYR A 312 -10.11 29.69 0.02
N PHE A 313 -9.97 30.17 -1.20
CA PHE A 313 -8.80 29.95 -2.06
C PHE A 313 -7.96 31.22 -2.10
N HIS A 314 -6.65 31.08 -1.91
CA HIS A 314 -5.70 32.19 -2.01
C HIS A 314 -4.55 31.82 -2.92
N PHE A 315 -4.15 32.75 -3.79
CA PHE A 315 -2.96 32.64 -4.62
C PHE A 315 -2.16 33.94 -4.56
N GLY A 316 -0.92 33.91 -4.08
CA GLY A 316 -0.21 35.15 -3.76
C GLY A 316 1.24 35.01 -3.31
N LEU A 317 1.89 36.15 -3.08
CA LEU A 317 3.29 36.21 -2.65
C LEU A 317 3.40 36.49 -1.16
N PHE A 318 4.28 35.74 -0.50
CA PHE A 318 4.70 35.93 0.88
C PHE A 318 6.23 35.82 0.93
N ARG A 319 6.92 36.88 1.36
CA ARG A 319 8.39 36.98 1.31
C ARG A 319 8.92 36.61 -0.09
N ASN A 320 9.74 35.57 -0.20
CA ASN A 320 10.29 35.00 -1.44
C ASN A 320 9.50 33.80 -2.00
N TYR A 321 8.28 33.53 -1.51
CA TYR A 321 7.45 32.40 -1.92
C TYR A 321 6.21 32.83 -2.69
N LEU A 322 5.78 31.97 -3.62
CA LEU A 322 4.42 31.94 -4.16
C LEU A 322 3.65 30.85 -3.42
N LEU A 323 2.50 31.23 -2.84
CA LEU A 323 1.67 30.37 -2.02
C LEU A 323 0.32 30.13 -2.68
N ILE A 324 -0.18 28.90 -2.53
CA ILE A 324 -1.53 28.45 -2.87
C ILE A 324 -2.17 27.94 -1.57
N SER A 325 -3.28 28.51 -1.13
CA SER A 325 -4.00 28.05 0.07
C SER A 325 -5.45 27.66 -0.22
N PHE A 326 -5.91 26.61 0.45
CA PHE A 326 -7.32 26.21 0.55
C PHE A 326 -7.65 26.07 2.04
N SER A 327 -8.61 26.84 2.56
CA SER A 327 -8.84 26.87 4.02
C SER A 327 -10.25 27.31 4.43
N GLY A 328 -10.69 26.95 5.64
CA GLY A 328 -11.96 27.42 6.21
C GLY A 328 -11.98 28.88 6.68
N SER A 329 -10.85 29.59 6.61
CA SER A 329 -10.69 30.98 7.06
C SER A 329 -9.36 31.56 6.59
N GLN A 330 -9.23 32.89 6.54
CA GLN A 330 -7.99 33.59 6.21
C GLN A 330 -6.85 33.44 7.24
N GLU A 331 -7.12 32.97 8.45
CA GLU A 331 -6.16 33.01 9.57
C GLU A 331 -4.81 32.31 9.30
N PRO A 332 -4.72 31.14 8.63
CA PRO A 332 -3.44 30.48 8.35
C PRO A 332 -2.46 31.32 7.53
N LEU A 333 -2.93 32.29 6.75
CA LEU A 333 -2.08 33.23 6.00
C LEU A 333 -1.75 34.50 6.79
N LYS A 334 -2.58 34.85 7.78
CA LYS A 334 -2.32 35.98 8.70
C LYS A 334 -1.29 35.63 9.76
N THR A 335 -1.21 34.35 10.16
CA THR A 335 -0.30 33.88 11.20
C THR A 335 1.11 33.55 10.72
N LEU A 336 1.35 33.43 9.41
CA LEU A 336 2.69 33.14 8.85
C LEU A 336 3.72 34.16 9.34
N GLY A 337 4.80 33.67 9.96
CA GLY A 337 5.89 34.49 10.51
C GLY A 337 5.53 35.20 11.82
N THR A 338 4.44 34.81 12.50
CA THR A 338 3.98 35.44 13.74
C THR A 338 3.67 34.40 14.84
N GLY A 339 3.91 34.76 16.10
CA GLY A 339 3.78 33.82 17.22
C GLY A 339 4.89 32.76 17.23
N PRO A 340 4.71 31.65 17.97
CA PRO A 340 5.64 30.53 17.96
C PRO A 340 5.69 29.85 16.59
N LEU A 341 6.89 29.60 16.08
CA LEU A 341 7.12 28.97 14.78
C LEU A 341 7.41 27.48 14.91
N LEU A 342 7.22 26.74 13.83
CA LEU A 342 7.45 25.29 13.80
C LEU A 342 8.89 24.91 14.13
N LYS A 343 9.86 25.75 13.71
CA LYS A 343 11.27 25.58 14.08
C LYS A 343 11.57 25.81 15.56
N ASP A 344 10.70 26.47 16.31
CA ASP A 344 10.91 26.71 17.75
C ASP A 344 10.55 25.48 18.60
N LYS A 345 10.06 24.40 17.98
CA LYS A 345 9.76 23.12 18.63
C LYS A 345 11.02 22.37 19.04
N GLU A 346 10.98 21.83 20.26
CA GLU A 346 12.00 20.91 20.75
C GLU A 346 12.12 19.66 19.87
N GLU A 347 10.99 19.19 19.31
CA GLU A 347 10.99 18.02 18.42
C GLU A 347 11.81 18.23 17.13
N LEU A 348 11.98 19.48 16.66
CA LEU A 348 12.69 19.82 15.43
C LEU A 348 14.18 20.13 15.62
N LYS A 349 14.72 20.12 16.85
CA LYS A 349 16.15 20.37 17.12
C LYS A 349 17.10 19.56 16.21
N PRO A 350 16.89 18.24 15.98
CA PRO A 350 17.79 17.47 15.11
C PRO A 350 17.84 17.96 13.67
N ILE A 351 16.75 18.53 13.14
CA ILE A 351 16.75 19.15 11.79
C ILE A 351 17.64 20.40 11.79
N LEU A 352 17.48 21.26 12.80
CA LEU A 352 18.22 22.53 12.89
C LEU A 352 19.73 22.31 13.12
N GLU A 353 20.09 21.31 13.92
CA GLU A 353 21.47 20.88 14.17
C GLU A 353 22.14 20.20 12.96
N ASN A 354 21.38 19.93 11.90
CA ASN A 354 21.85 19.32 10.65
C ASN A 354 21.53 20.18 9.40
N PHE A 355 21.06 21.42 9.58
CA PHE A 355 20.57 22.26 8.47
C PHE A 355 21.69 22.83 7.58
N ASP A 356 22.94 22.81 8.06
CA ASP A 356 24.15 23.21 7.33
C ASP A 356 24.61 22.15 6.30
N LYS A 357 24.10 20.92 6.41
CA LYS A 357 24.33 19.83 5.45
C LYS A 357 23.49 20.05 4.18
N SER A 358 23.72 19.25 3.14
CA SER A 358 22.82 19.17 1.97
C SER A 358 21.47 18.60 2.37
N LEU A 359 20.62 19.39 3.03
CA LEU A 359 19.26 19.00 3.38
C LEU A 359 18.43 18.93 2.09
N ASN A 360 17.85 17.77 1.79
CA ASN A 360 17.07 17.48 0.60
C ASN A 360 15.57 17.42 0.91
N SER A 361 15.18 16.92 2.08
CA SER A 361 13.78 17.00 2.52
C SER A 361 13.65 17.00 4.04
N MET A 362 12.50 17.47 4.51
CA MET A 362 12.10 17.45 5.92
C MET A 362 10.59 17.29 6.05
N ASN A 363 10.15 16.65 7.13
CA ASN A 363 8.75 16.43 7.45
C ASN A 363 8.50 16.45 8.96
N TYR A 364 7.27 16.81 9.34
CA TYR A 364 6.78 16.84 10.71
C TYR A 364 5.31 16.43 10.71
N VAL A 365 4.94 15.55 11.65
CA VAL A 365 3.56 15.14 11.91
C VAL A 365 3.30 15.33 13.41
N SER A 366 2.29 16.12 13.77
CA SER A 366 2.05 16.46 15.16
C SER A 366 1.42 15.33 15.96
N GLN A 367 1.66 15.35 17.27
CA GLN A 367 1.03 14.45 18.23
C GLN A 367 -0.51 14.48 18.13
N ASP A 368 -1.09 15.67 17.99
CA ASP A 368 -2.54 15.88 17.82
C ASP A 368 -3.08 15.21 16.55
N PHE A 369 -2.30 15.20 15.45
CA PHE A 369 -2.66 14.53 14.21
C PHE A 369 -2.64 13.01 14.38
N LEU A 370 -1.58 12.46 14.99
CA LEU A 370 -1.41 11.03 15.21
C LEU A 370 -2.47 10.47 16.17
N GLN A 371 -2.77 11.18 17.27
CA GLN A 371 -3.91 10.88 18.15
C GLN A 371 -5.26 11.02 17.44
N GLY A 372 -5.33 11.84 16.39
CA GLY A 372 -6.47 11.91 15.50
C GLY A 372 -6.61 10.69 14.58
N SER A 373 -5.51 10.12 14.08
CA SER A 373 -5.54 9.04 13.09
C SER A 373 -5.62 7.62 13.64
N THR A 374 -5.29 7.38 14.92
CA THR A 374 -5.27 6.02 15.51
C THR A 374 -5.88 5.97 16.91
N PHE A 375 -6.13 4.77 17.42
CA PHE A 375 -6.62 4.56 18.79
C PHE A 375 -5.62 5.10 19.82
N THR A 376 -6.13 5.83 20.81
CA THR A 376 -5.38 6.25 22.00
C THR A 376 -5.66 5.31 23.19
N LYS A 377 -4.72 5.24 24.15
CA LYS A 377 -4.92 4.54 25.44
C LYS A 377 -6.27 4.86 26.09
N GLN A 378 -6.71 6.12 26.03
CA GLN A 378 -7.94 6.56 26.69
C GLN A 378 -9.21 6.16 25.95
N GLN A 379 -9.17 6.05 24.61
CA GLN A 379 -10.26 5.47 23.82
C GLN A 379 -10.40 3.98 24.11
N ILE A 380 -9.30 3.22 24.09
CA ILE A 380 -9.30 1.78 24.38
C ILE A 380 -9.88 1.53 25.79
N ARG A 381 -9.41 2.24 26.84
CA ARG A 381 -9.94 2.14 28.22
C ARG A 381 -11.42 2.57 28.37
N ASN A 382 -11.96 3.33 27.42
CA ASN A 382 -13.36 3.76 27.45
C ASN A 382 -14.27 2.92 26.55
N PHE A 383 -13.72 2.04 25.71
CA PHE A 383 -14.50 1.19 24.79
C PHE A 383 -15.60 0.35 25.51
N PRO A 384 -15.34 -0.36 26.63
CA PRO A 384 -16.38 -1.15 27.31
C PRO A 384 -17.45 -0.30 28.01
N LYS A 385 -17.16 0.97 28.30
CA LYS A 385 -18.12 1.91 28.92
C LYS A 385 -19.14 2.47 27.92
N GLY A 386 -18.90 2.24 26.64
CA GLY A 386 -19.75 2.74 25.56
C GLY A 386 -20.79 1.74 25.09
N ILE A 387 -20.55 0.45 25.31
CA ILE A 387 -21.45 -0.67 24.98
C ILE A 387 -22.73 -0.50 25.78
N ASP A 388 -23.90 -0.60 25.13
CA ASP A 388 -25.13 -0.84 25.86
C ASP A 388 -25.11 -2.28 26.39
N TRP A 389 -25.30 -2.44 27.69
CA TRP A 389 -25.30 -3.73 28.36
C TRP A 389 -26.69 -4.11 28.87
N SER A 390 -27.74 -3.38 28.48
CA SER A 390 -29.13 -3.65 28.89
C SER A 390 -29.87 -4.65 27.99
N GLU A 391 -29.24 -5.07 26.89
CA GLU A 391 -29.70 -6.11 25.97
C GLU A 391 -29.36 -7.54 26.46
N PHE A 392 -28.61 -7.70 27.56
CA PHE A 392 -28.14 -8.98 28.12
C PHE A 392 -28.65 -9.23 29.56
N ASP A 393 -28.56 -10.48 30.04
CA ASP A 393 -28.81 -10.80 31.47
C ASP A 393 -27.81 -10.10 32.41
N GLU A 394 -28.19 -9.84 33.66
CA GLU A 394 -27.35 -9.11 34.63
C GLU A 394 -26.03 -9.84 34.97
N GLU A 395 -26.00 -11.18 35.07
CA GLU A 395 -24.78 -11.93 35.39
C GLU A 395 -23.82 -11.97 34.19
N ASP A 396 -24.34 -12.27 33.00
CA ASP A 396 -23.56 -12.26 31.76
C ASP A 396 -23.05 -10.86 31.40
N ALA A 397 -23.89 -9.84 31.59
CA ALA A 397 -23.52 -8.45 31.42
C ALA A 397 -22.43 -8.01 32.41
N GLU A 398 -22.45 -8.47 33.68
CA GLU A 398 -21.32 -8.20 34.59
C GLU A 398 -20.05 -8.92 34.13
N ARG A 399 -20.16 -10.21 33.79
CA ARG A 399 -19.04 -11.07 33.35
C ARG A 399 -18.34 -10.50 32.11
N ALA A 400 -19.08 -10.26 31.04
CA ALA A 400 -18.55 -9.73 29.78
C ALA A 400 -17.98 -8.31 29.93
N ARG A 401 -18.67 -7.43 30.66
CA ARG A 401 -18.21 -6.06 30.95
C ARG A 401 -16.91 -6.06 31.74
N LYS A 402 -16.76 -6.94 32.72
CA LYS A 402 -15.57 -7.12 33.57
C LYS A 402 -14.38 -7.64 32.76
N ASP A 403 -14.59 -8.70 31.98
CA ASP A 403 -13.54 -9.29 31.15
C ASP A 403 -13.09 -8.32 30.04
N LEU A 404 -14.02 -7.72 29.29
CA LEU A 404 -13.68 -6.73 28.26
C LEU A 404 -13.02 -5.48 28.85
N THR A 405 -13.46 -5.02 30.03
CA THR A 405 -12.79 -3.92 30.75
C THR A 405 -11.36 -4.30 31.11
N ARG A 406 -11.11 -5.53 31.55
CA ARG A 406 -9.75 -5.99 31.84
C ARG A 406 -8.91 -6.11 30.55
N LEU A 407 -9.45 -6.67 29.46
CA LEU A 407 -8.78 -6.78 28.16
C LEU A 407 -8.37 -5.39 27.63
N CYS A 408 -9.31 -4.44 27.59
CA CYS A 408 -9.04 -3.08 27.17
C CYS A 408 -7.99 -2.38 28.06
N ASN A 409 -7.97 -2.65 29.37
CA ASN A 409 -6.93 -2.12 30.27
C ASN A 409 -5.55 -2.75 30.01
N GLU A 410 -5.46 -4.06 29.76
CA GLU A 410 -4.20 -4.76 29.44
C GLU A 410 -3.65 -4.35 28.06
N ILE A 411 -4.51 -4.13 27.06
CA ILE A 411 -4.11 -3.56 25.76
C ILE A 411 -3.61 -2.13 25.97
N ALA A 412 -4.39 -1.27 26.64
CA ALA A 412 -4.04 0.14 26.87
C ALA A 412 -2.87 0.35 27.86
N SER A 413 -2.38 -0.69 28.54
CA SER A 413 -1.15 -0.62 29.32
C SER A 413 0.10 -0.90 28.48
N ALA A 414 -0.03 -1.66 27.39
CA ALA A 414 1.05 -1.98 26.44
C ALA A 414 1.07 -1.06 25.20
N TRP A 415 -0.05 -0.40 24.88
CA TRP A 415 -0.16 0.54 23.77
C TRP A 415 0.82 1.72 23.91
N PRO A 416 1.39 2.27 22.83
CA PRO A 416 2.28 3.43 22.90
C PRO A 416 1.58 4.70 23.41
N GLU A 417 2.37 5.62 23.95
CA GLU A 417 2.01 7.03 24.10
C GLU A 417 2.51 7.75 22.86
N LEU A 418 1.58 8.05 21.95
CA LEU A 418 1.88 8.69 20.68
C LEU A 418 2.54 10.05 20.94
N GLY A 419 3.69 10.32 20.30
CA GLY A 419 4.35 11.61 20.27
C GLY A 419 4.13 12.30 18.93
N ALA A 420 4.99 13.27 18.60
CA ALA A 420 5.15 13.73 17.21
C ALA A 420 6.09 12.80 16.44
N ASN A 421 6.04 12.87 15.11
CA ASN A 421 7.08 12.29 14.24
C ASN A 421 7.79 13.43 13.50
N VAL A 422 9.11 13.37 13.42
CA VAL A 422 9.97 14.33 12.71
C VAL A 422 10.89 13.53 11.80
N GLY A 423 10.94 13.86 10.52
CA GLY A 423 11.82 13.22 9.56
C GLY A 423 12.64 14.24 8.79
N TYR A 424 13.87 13.90 8.43
CA TYR A 424 14.66 14.66 7.47
C TYR A 424 15.58 13.76 6.64
N CYS A 425 15.97 14.25 5.48
CA CYS A 425 16.89 13.57 4.58
C CYS A 425 17.96 14.56 4.12
N TYR A 426 19.23 14.17 4.26
CA TYR A 426 20.35 14.91 3.67
C TYR A 426 21.21 14.00 2.79
N ARG A 427 21.86 14.59 1.80
CA ARG A 427 22.83 13.89 0.96
C ARG A 427 24.26 13.93 1.54
N ASN A 428 24.96 12.79 1.49
CA ASN A 428 26.41 12.70 1.68
C ASN A 428 27.14 12.36 0.35
N GLU A 429 28.40 11.95 0.40
CA GLU A 429 29.16 11.58 -0.81
C GLU A 429 28.71 10.24 -1.42
N GLU A 430 28.11 9.36 -0.62
CA GLU A 430 27.80 7.95 -0.95
C GLU A 430 26.33 7.73 -1.36
N GLY A 431 25.43 8.68 -1.07
CA GLY A 431 24.00 8.52 -1.28
C GLY A 431 23.17 9.46 -0.42
N TYR A 432 22.12 8.93 0.19
CA TYR A 432 21.15 9.68 1.00
C TYR A 432 21.03 9.10 2.41
N ALA A 433 20.99 9.98 3.40
CA ALA A 433 20.80 9.66 4.80
C ALA A 433 19.50 10.29 5.33
N THR A 434 18.51 9.43 5.56
CA THR A 434 17.20 9.77 6.12
C THR A 434 17.17 9.43 7.61
N PHE A 435 16.65 10.33 8.42
CA PHE A 435 16.49 10.14 9.86
C PHE A 435 15.03 10.41 10.22
N THR A 436 14.38 9.47 10.91
CA THR A 436 13.00 9.62 11.37
C THR A 436 12.93 9.41 12.89
N TYR A 437 12.68 10.50 13.59
CA TYR A 437 12.51 10.60 15.03
C TYR A 437 11.03 10.37 15.38
N PHE A 438 10.76 9.25 16.04
CA PHE A 438 9.46 8.93 16.61
C PHE A 438 9.49 9.26 18.10
N TYR A 439 8.79 10.31 18.53
CA TYR A 439 8.70 10.70 19.94
C TYR A 439 7.65 9.86 20.71
N GLU A 440 7.31 8.67 20.19
CA GLU A 440 6.38 7.73 20.80
C GLU A 440 7.03 6.92 21.93
N LYS A 441 6.36 6.81 23.08
CA LYS A 441 6.86 6.07 24.24
C LYS A 441 6.14 4.74 24.39
N TYR A 442 6.86 3.64 24.14
CA TYR A 442 6.36 2.26 24.19
C TYR A 442 6.51 1.66 25.60
N PRO A 443 5.42 1.37 26.34
CA PRO A 443 5.51 0.76 27.66
C PRO A 443 6.13 -0.64 27.61
N GLY A 444 7.16 -0.90 28.43
CA GLY A 444 7.81 -2.21 28.51
C GLY A 444 8.74 -2.55 27.35
N ARG A 445 9.00 -1.61 26.42
CA ARG A 445 10.17 -1.66 25.54
C ARG A 445 11.43 -1.49 26.42
N SER A 446 12.49 -2.26 26.12
CA SER A 446 13.78 -2.10 26.79
C SER A 446 14.48 -0.81 26.35
N GLU A 447 15.68 -0.58 26.87
CA GLU A 447 16.68 0.22 26.15
C GLU A 447 17.15 -0.54 24.89
N PRO A 448 17.76 0.12 23.89
CA PRO A 448 18.39 -0.58 22.77
C PRO A 448 19.68 -1.29 23.24
N GLU A 449 20.03 -2.41 22.61
CA GLU A 449 21.15 -3.28 22.99
C GLU A 449 22.05 -3.52 21.77
N VAL A 450 23.35 -3.80 21.96
CA VAL A 450 24.25 -4.14 20.83
C VAL A 450 23.90 -5.55 20.36
N LEU A 451 23.45 -5.67 19.12
CA LEU A 451 22.85 -6.90 18.61
C LEU A 451 23.94 -7.88 18.15
N ALA A 452 24.35 -8.83 19.00
CA ALA A 452 25.34 -9.84 18.69
C ALA A 452 24.94 -10.73 17.49
N ILE A 453 23.62 -10.93 17.28
CA ILE A 453 23.07 -11.67 16.14
C ILE A 453 23.43 -11.06 14.77
N ARG A 454 23.92 -9.81 14.73
CA ARG A 454 24.46 -9.17 13.51
C ARG A 454 25.62 -9.97 12.91
N GLU A 455 26.42 -10.66 13.73
CA GLU A 455 27.54 -11.47 13.27
C GLU A 455 27.09 -12.80 12.64
N HIS A 456 25.83 -13.20 12.87
CA HIS A 456 25.25 -14.45 12.39
C HIS A 456 24.46 -14.31 11.07
N LEU A 457 24.84 -13.33 10.24
CA LEU A 457 24.13 -12.92 9.01
C LEU A 457 24.92 -13.21 7.72
N ASP A 458 25.78 -14.24 7.70
CA ASP A 458 26.68 -14.64 6.58
C ASP A 458 27.79 -13.61 6.24
N GLY A 459 27.77 -12.42 6.82
CA GLY A 459 28.70 -11.31 6.57
C GLY A 459 28.36 -10.50 5.31
N GLN A 460 27.85 -11.15 4.25
CA GLN A 460 27.38 -10.52 3.02
C GLN A 460 25.98 -11.05 2.60
N PRO A 461 24.93 -10.77 3.38
CA PRO A 461 23.56 -11.19 3.05
C PRO A 461 22.97 -10.32 1.93
N LEU A 462 22.16 -10.93 1.05
CA LEU A 462 21.37 -10.19 0.05
C LEU A 462 20.36 -9.27 0.75
N ILE A 463 19.69 -9.79 1.77
CA ILE A 463 18.79 -9.06 2.66
C ILE A 463 18.96 -9.66 4.05
N ALA A 464 19.13 -8.85 5.09
CA ALA A 464 19.03 -9.31 6.47
C ALA A 464 18.32 -8.29 7.37
N SER A 465 17.62 -8.81 8.37
CA SER A 465 16.90 -8.02 9.37
C SER A 465 17.09 -8.65 10.73
N ALA A 466 17.70 -7.93 11.67
CA ALA A 466 17.89 -8.32 13.06
C ALA A 466 17.11 -7.37 14.00
N TRP A 467 16.53 -7.89 15.08
CA TRP A 467 15.79 -7.07 16.04
C TRP A 467 15.79 -7.67 17.44
N LEU A 468 15.53 -6.80 18.41
CA LEU A 468 15.42 -7.12 19.83
C LEU A 468 13.94 -7.27 20.21
N GLU A 469 13.55 -8.46 20.69
CA GLU A 469 12.20 -8.70 21.18
C GLU A 469 11.90 -7.91 22.47
N PRO A 470 10.65 -7.45 22.68
CA PRO A 470 10.24 -6.82 23.93
C PRO A 470 10.46 -7.76 25.13
N ALA A 471 10.94 -7.21 26.25
CA ALA A 471 11.17 -7.99 27.47
C ALA A 471 9.89 -8.62 28.07
N ILE A 472 8.71 -8.17 27.64
CA ILE A 472 7.41 -8.74 28.03
C ILE A 472 6.92 -9.67 26.92
N ASN A 473 7.10 -10.97 27.10
CA ASN A 473 6.56 -11.97 26.18
C ASN A 473 5.01 -11.94 26.16
N PRO A 474 4.34 -11.91 24.99
CA PRO A 474 2.87 -11.81 24.91
C PRO A 474 2.15 -13.15 25.16
N TYR A 475 2.81 -14.29 25.01
CA TYR A 475 2.17 -15.63 25.03
C TYR A 475 1.36 -15.93 26.31
N PRO A 476 1.81 -15.60 27.54
CA PRO A 476 1.00 -15.84 28.74
C PRO A 476 -0.33 -15.06 28.73
N ARG A 477 -0.34 -13.87 28.10
CA ARG A 477 -1.53 -13.04 27.93
C ARG A 477 -2.46 -13.61 26.87
N VAL A 478 -1.91 -14.09 25.75
CA VAL A 478 -2.68 -14.79 24.69
C VAL A 478 -3.37 -16.04 25.27
N VAL A 479 -2.67 -16.85 26.05
CA VAL A 479 -3.26 -18.05 26.69
C VAL A 479 -4.29 -17.67 27.77
N TYR A 480 -4.14 -16.55 28.47
CA TYR A 480 -5.16 -16.07 29.41
C TYR A 480 -6.46 -15.69 28.69
N TRP A 481 -6.38 -14.87 27.63
CA TRP A 481 -7.56 -14.47 26.86
C TRP A 481 -8.16 -15.59 26.02
N GLY A 482 -7.36 -16.51 25.51
CA GLY A 482 -7.84 -17.71 24.81
C GLY A 482 -8.66 -18.63 25.73
N LYS A 483 -8.30 -18.75 27.02
CA LYS A 483 -9.11 -19.49 28.01
C LYS A 483 -10.44 -18.80 28.31
N ILE A 484 -10.45 -17.46 28.33
CA ILE A 484 -11.67 -16.67 28.53
C ILE A 484 -12.59 -16.80 27.32
N GLY A 485 -12.08 -16.58 26.10
CA GLY A 485 -12.84 -16.74 24.86
C GLY A 485 -13.38 -18.16 24.66
N TYR A 486 -12.60 -19.19 25.01
CA TYR A 486 -13.08 -20.57 25.02
C TYR A 486 -14.20 -20.79 26.04
N GLY A 487 -14.18 -20.10 27.19
CA GLY A 487 -15.31 -20.07 28.12
C GLY A 487 -16.59 -19.54 27.46
N TYR A 488 -16.55 -18.34 26.85
CA TYR A 488 -17.72 -17.83 26.11
C TYR A 488 -18.16 -18.76 24.97
N PHE A 489 -17.22 -19.44 24.29
CA PHE A 489 -17.58 -20.48 23.31
C PHE A 489 -18.32 -21.66 23.96
N GLN A 490 -17.82 -22.21 25.07
CA GLN A 490 -18.45 -23.34 25.76
C GLN A 490 -19.81 -22.98 26.35
N ASP A 491 -19.96 -21.76 26.86
CA ASP A 491 -21.13 -21.35 27.64
C ASP A 491 -22.29 -20.87 26.74
N TYR A 492 -22.00 -20.21 25.59
CA TYR A 492 -23.05 -19.59 24.74
C TYR A 492 -23.08 -20.08 23.28
N ILE A 493 -21.95 -20.51 22.71
CA ILE A 493 -21.91 -20.94 21.29
C ILE A 493 -22.15 -22.44 21.17
N LEU A 494 -21.44 -23.25 21.94
CA LEU A 494 -21.53 -24.72 21.90
C LEU A 494 -22.96 -25.26 22.12
N PRO A 495 -23.79 -24.71 23.04
CA PRO A 495 -25.19 -25.15 23.15
C PRO A 495 -26.02 -24.82 21.90
N LYS A 496 -25.80 -23.64 21.31
CA LYS A 496 -26.50 -23.19 20.09
C LYS A 496 -26.13 -23.98 18.82
N MET A 497 -25.01 -24.71 18.81
CA MET A 497 -24.64 -25.56 17.66
C MET A 497 -25.56 -26.78 17.46
N LYS A 498 -26.58 -26.98 18.31
CA LYS A 498 -27.62 -28.04 18.22
C LYS A 498 -27.04 -29.44 17.92
N LEU A 499 -25.84 -29.71 18.44
CA LEU A 499 -25.10 -30.95 18.19
C LEU A 499 -25.93 -32.17 18.61
N SER A 500 -26.11 -33.14 17.71
CA SER A 500 -26.83 -34.37 18.05
C SER A 500 -26.17 -35.09 19.24
N PRO A 501 -26.89 -35.98 19.96
CA PRO A 501 -26.31 -36.78 21.04
C PRO A 501 -25.09 -37.65 20.61
N ARG A 502 -24.88 -37.80 19.30
CA ARG A 502 -23.66 -38.36 18.72
C ARG A 502 -22.54 -37.31 18.62
N GLU A 503 -22.81 -36.17 18.02
CA GLU A 503 -21.80 -35.11 17.80
C GLU A 503 -21.34 -34.47 19.11
N GLN A 504 -22.25 -34.21 20.06
CA GLN A 504 -21.89 -33.76 21.41
C GLN A 504 -20.91 -34.74 22.07
N LYS A 505 -21.18 -36.04 21.96
CA LYS A 505 -20.31 -37.10 22.49
C LYS A 505 -18.99 -37.21 21.73
N GLU A 506 -18.96 -36.95 20.42
CA GLU A 506 -17.74 -36.92 19.62
C GLU A 506 -16.90 -35.66 19.92
N PHE A 507 -17.52 -34.53 20.23
CA PHE A 507 -16.94 -33.27 20.72
C PHE A 507 -16.39 -33.41 22.14
N ASP A 508 -17.14 -33.99 23.08
CA ASP A 508 -16.68 -34.25 24.44
C ASP A 508 -15.46 -35.18 24.43
N SER A 509 -15.52 -36.25 23.62
CA SER A 509 -14.43 -37.18 23.35
C SER A 509 -13.26 -36.55 22.57
N ALA A 510 -13.49 -35.45 21.84
CA ALA A 510 -12.41 -34.65 21.26
C ALA A 510 -11.74 -33.80 22.34
N THR A 511 -12.53 -33.05 23.10
CA THR A 511 -12.09 -32.14 24.17
C THR A 511 -11.33 -32.90 25.27
N GLU A 512 -11.83 -34.05 25.73
CA GLU A 512 -11.15 -34.90 26.73
C GLU A 512 -9.76 -35.35 26.28
N LYS A 513 -9.56 -35.63 24.98
CA LYS A 513 -8.27 -36.06 24.41
C LYS A 513 -7.35 -34.91 24.03
N ILE A 514 -7.90 -33.82 23.48
CA ILE A 514 -7.14 -32.65 23.00
C ILE A 514 -6.72 -31.76 24.16
N TYR A 515 -7.52 -31.63 25.22
CA TYR A 515 -7.21 -30.72 26.33
C TYR A 515 -5.95 -31.12 27.13
N PRO A 516 -5.64 -32.40 27.39
CA PRO A 516 -4.33 -32.85 27.86
C PRO A 516 -3.16 -32.46 26.94
N ILE A 517 -3.34 -32.57 25.62
CA ILE A 517 -2.34 -32.18 24.61
C ILE A 517 -2.11 -30.67 24.65
N VAL A 518 -3.17 -29.85 24.67
CA VAL A 518 -3.07 -28.38 24.80
C VAL A 518 -2.42 -27.97 26.12
N ARG A 519 -2.70 -28.68 27.22
CA ARG A 519 -2.00 -28.50 28.51
C ARG A 519 -0.52 -28.88 28.44
N ARG A 520 -0.17 -29.97 27.75
CA ARG A 520 1.22 -30.41 27.52
C ARG A 520 1.97 -29.38 26.66
N PHE A 521 1.40 -28.95 25.53
CA PHE A 521 1.90 -27.85 24.70
C PHE A 521 2.20 -26.61 25.54
N HIS A 522 1.20 -26.11 26.27
CA HIS A 522 1.34 -24.91 27.11
C HIS A 522 2.42 -25.07 28.20
N ARG A 523 2.58 -26.27 28.79
CA ARG A 523 3.67 -26.56 29.72
C ARG A 523 5.03 -26.41 29.06
N ILE A 524 5.22 -27.04 27.90
CA ILE A 524 6.47 -27.01 27.13
C ILE A 524 6.79 -25.57 26.73
N THR A 525 5.81 -24.84 26.18
CA THR A 525 5.99 -23.44 25.81
C THR A 525 6.40 -22.58 27.01
N MET A 526 5.71 -22.69 28.15
CA MET A 526 5.98 -21.85 29.33
C MET A 526 7.24 -22.19 30.13
N LYS A 527 7.67 -23.46 30.14
CA LYS A 527 8.72 -23.94 31.06
C LYS A 527 10.01 -24.39 30.38
N GLU A 528 9.94 -24.72 29.10
CA GLU A 528 11.05 -25.30 28.36
C GLU A 528 11.41 -24.32 27.23
N TYR A 529 10.49 -24.10 26.28
CA TYR A 529 10.77 -23.26 25.10
C TYR A 529 11.02 -21.78 25.42
N LEU A 530 10.06 -21.06 26.04
CA LEU A 530 10.19 -19.61 26.24
C LEU A 530 11.33 -19.21 27.20
N PRO A 531 11.65 -19.96 28.27
CA PRO A 531 12.82 -19.67 29.11
C PRO A 531 14.16 -19.95 28.44
N SER A 532 14.20 -20.85 27.44
CA SER A 532 15.44 -21.16 26.70
C SER A 532 15.85 -20.13 25.65
N LEU A 533 14.95 -19.21 25.30
CA LEU A 533 15.13 -18.23 24.24
C LEU A 533 15.62 -16.88 24.78
N GLY A 534 16.73 -16.40 24.20
CA GLY A 534 17.18 -15.02 24.35
C GLY A 534 16.27 -14.04 23.61
N ARG A 535 16.69 -12.78 23.51
CA ARG A 535 15.85 -11.69 23.00
C ARG A 535 16.14 -11.29 21.56
N GLU A 536 17.32 -11.57 21.04
CA GLU A 536 17.67 -11.24 19.65
C GLU A 536 17.09 -12.24 18.64
N ARG A 537 16.56 -11.71 17.54
CA ARG A 537 16.00 -12.47 16.41
C ARG A 537 16.51 -11.91 15.10
N ALA A 538 16.71 -12.76 14.11
CA ALA A 538 17.02 -12.30 12.77
C ALA A 538 16.45 -13.21 11.67
N VAL A 539 16.34 -12.63 10.47
CA VAL A 539 16.17 -13.34 9.21
C VAL A 539 17.28 -12.89 8.26
N ALA A 540 17.88 -13.84 7.54
CA ALA A 540 18.91 -13.59 6.54
C ALA A 540 18.56 -14.33 5.24
N PHE A 541 18.69 -13.63 4.12
CA PHE A 541 18.56 -14.17 2.76
C PHE A 541 19.96 -14.18 2.14
N THR A 542 20.46 -15.37 1.81
CA THR A 542 21.85 -15.62 1.43
C THR A 542 21.95 -16.23 0.03
N ARG A 543 23.02 -15.91 -0.71
CA ARG A 543 23.28 -16.51 -2.04
C ARG A 543 23.56 -18.00 -1.88
N GLY A 544 22.74 -18.83 -2.51
CA GLY A 544 22.85 -20.29 -2.57
C GLY A 544 23.74 -20.76 -3.72
N GLU A 545 23.54 -21.99 -4.19
CA GLU A 545 24.26 -22.49 -5.38
C GLU A 545 23.54 -22.13 -6.68
N PRO A 546 24.27 -21.93 -7.80
CA PRO A 546 23.67 -21.84 -9.13
C PRO A 546 22.99 -23.15 -9.54
N VAL A 547 21.65 -23.18 -9.49
CA VAL A 547 20.86 -24.33 -9.95
C VAL A 547 20.49 -24.20 -11.43
N PRO A 548 20.48 -25.29 -12.21
CA PRO A 548 20.01 -25.26 -13.59
C PRO A 548 18.50 -25.03 -13.64
N VAL A 549 18.06 -23.95 -14.28
CA VAL A 549 16.63 -23.67 -14.51
C VAL A 549 16.12 -24.54 -15.66
N PRO A 550 14.94 -25.17 -15.57
CA PRO A 550 14.40 -26.05 -16.61
C PRO A 550 13.80 -25.29 -17.82
N LEU A 551 14.51 -24.27 -18.31
CA LEU A 551 14.13 -23.43 -19.45
C LEU A 551 15.34 -23.26 -20.39
N PRO A 552 15.17 -23.39 -21.73
CA PRO A 552 16.28 -23.27 -22.67
C PRO A 552 17.01 -21.93 -22.60
N GLY A 553 18.34 -21.97 -22.68
CA GLY A 553 19.17 -20.76 -22.80
C GLY A 553 19.36 -19.93 -21.52
N ILE A 554 18.70 -20.27 -20.40
CA ILE A 554 18.97 -19.63 -19.10
C ILE A 554 20.24 -20.26 -18.50
N PRO A 555 21.26 -19.47 -18.08
CA PRO A 555 22.39 -20.00 -17.33
C PRO A 555 21.94 -20.48 -15.93
N PRO A 556 22.74 -21.31 -15.22
CA PRO A 556 22.44 -21.66 -13.84
C PRO A 556 22.25 -20.41 -12.98
N VAL A 557 21.19 -20.40 -12.17
CA VAL A 557 20.75 -19.24 -11.38
C VAL A 557 21.02 -19.51 -9.91
N GLU A 558 21.68 -18.58 -9.24
CA GLU A 558 21.89 -18.64 -7.80
C GLU A 558 20.54 -18.65 -7.05
N THR A 559 20.33 -19.64 -6.21
CA THR A 559 19.16 -19.67 -5.34
C THR A 559 19.27 -18.60 -4.24
N VAL A 560 18.12 -18.14 -3.74
CA VAL A 560 18.07 -17.36 -2.51
C VAL A 560 17.68 -18.31 -1.38
N GLU A 561 18.64 -18.62 -0.52
CA GLU A 561 18.43 -19.43 0.68
C GLU A 561 17.90 -18.51 1.81
N ALA A 562 16.84 -18.92 2.52
CA ALA A 562 16.25 -18.13 3.62
C ALA A 562 16.51 -18.79 4.98
N GLY A 563 17.17 -18.06 5.88
CA GLY A 563 17.54 -18.52 7.22
C GLY A 563 16.89 -17.68 8.32
N LEU A 564 16.50 -18.34 9.41
CA LEU A 564 15.95 -17.73 10.63
C LEU A 564 16.93 -17.97 11.78
N ILE A 565 17.31 -16.93 12.51
CA ILE A 565 18.23 -17.02 13.64
C ILE A 565 17.53 -16.52 14.91
N GLY A 566 17.75 -17.20 16.03
CA GLY A 566 17.26 -16.78 17.34
C GLY A 566 18.29 -17.05 18.44
N GLN A 567 18.53 -16.04 19.27
CA GLN A 567 19.37 -16.15 20.46
C GLN A 567 18.77 -17.13 21.48
N LEU A 568 19.63 -17.81 22.21
CA LEU A 568 19.33 -18.74 23.30
C LEU A 568 19.87 -18.18 24.63
N GLU A 569 19.14 -18.43 25.73
CA GLU A 569 19.65 -18.27 27.10
C GLU A 569 20.15 -19.62 27.66
N ASP A 570 19.62 -20.73 27.14
CA ASP A 570 19.87 -22.11 27.60
C ASP A 570 19.66 -23.09 26.44
N ALA A 571 20.74 -23.50 25.78
CA ALA A 571 20.69 -24.39 24.62
C ALA A 571 20.21 -25.81 24.97
N ASP A 572 20.56 -26.34 26.15
CA ASP A 572 20.11 -27.65 26.63
C ASP A 572 18.59 -27.66 26.86
N LEU A 573 18.04 -26.58 27.42
CA LEU A 573 16.61 -26.40 27.61
C LEU A 573 15.87 -26.18 26.28
N TYR A 574 16.51 -25.54 25.29
CA TYR A 574 15.97 -25.41 23.93
C TYR A 574 15.86 -26.77 23.23
N GLN A 575 16.94 -27.57 23.27
CA GLN A 575 16.92 -28.96 22.78
C GLN A 575 15.85 -29.81 23.50
N THR A 576 15.76 -29.67 24.83
CA THR A 576 14.72 -30.32 25.65
C THR A 576 13.31 -29.94 25.20
N ALA A 577 13.06 -28.66 24.93
CA ALA A 577 11.76 -28.18 24.45
C ALA A 577 11.39 -28.77 23.09
N LEU A 578 12.34 -28.85 22.16
CA LEU A 578 12.14 -29.46 20.84
C LEU A 578 11.85 -30.96 20.92
N ALA A 579 12.57 -31.71 21.76
CA ALA A 579 12.29 -33.12 22.03
C ALA A 579 10.88 -33.31 22.64
N SER A 580 10.52 -32.46 23.60
CA SER A 580 9.18 -32.41 24.21
C SER A 580 8.06 -32.13 23.21
N TYR A 581 8.29 -31.25 22.22
CA TYR A 581 7.35 -30.97 21.13
C TYR A 581 7.29 -32.12 20.10
N TYR A 582 8.42 -32.76 19.77
CA TYR A 582 8.46 -33.93 18.89
C TYR A 582 7.62 -35.09 19.48
N GLU A 583 7.75 -35.38 20.77
CA GLU A 583 6.86 -36.35 21.45
C GLU A 583 5.39 -35.91 21.37
N LEU A 584 5.09 -34.64 21.67
CA LEU A 584 3.73 -34.09 21.63
C LEU A 584 3.08 -34.20 20.24
N PHE A 585 3.82 -33.95 19.15
CA PHE A 585 3.27 -34.06 17.80
C PHE A 585 3.01 -35.52 17.41
N ASN A 586 3.82 -36.47 17.90
CA ASN A 586 3.52 -37.89 17.75
C ASN A 586 2.30 -38.32 18.61
N ASP A 587 2.13 -37.77 19.82
CA ASP A 587 0.89 -37.96 20.61
C ASP A 587 -0.35 -37.46 19.84
N VAL A 588 -0.25 -36.30 19.16
CA VAL A 588 -1.31 -35.73 18.32
C VAL A 588 -1.66 -36.64 17.14
N ILE A 589 -0.65 -37.09 16.39
CA ILE A 589 -0.88 -37.95 15.22
C ILE A 589 -1.51 -39.28 15.66
N ALA A 590 -1.00 -39.92 16.71
CA ALA A 590 -1.56 -41.16 17.25
C ALA A 590 -3.01 -40.97 17.77
N ALA A 591 -3.29 -39.88 18.48
CA ALA A 591 -4.64 -39.57 18.96
C ALA A 591 -5.64 -39.28 17.83
N THR A 592 -5.16 -38.73 16.71
CA THR A 592 -5.98 -38.39 15.54
C THR A 592 -6.19 -39.62 14.64
N HIS A 593 -5.15 -40.41 14.39
CA HIS A 593 -5.25 -41.72 13.74
C HIS A 593 -6.22 -42.66 14.49
N GLN A 594 -6.24 -42.63 15.82
CA GLN A 594 -7.21 -43.40 16.61
C GLN A 594 -8.68 -42.97 16.40
N LYS A 595 -8.93 -41.72 15.99
CA LYS A 595 -10.29 -41.21 15.68
C LYS A 595 -10.66 -41.37 14.20
N SER A 596 -9.72 -41.10 13.30
CA SER A 596 -9.93 -41.02 11.85
C SER A 596 -8.78 -41.68 11.09
N PRO A 597 -8.62 -43.02 11.18
CA PRO A 597 -7.51 -43.75 10.56
C PRO A 597 -7.53 -43.70 9.02
N GLU A 598 -8.68 -43.37 8.42
CA GLU A 598 -8.86 -43.13 6.99
C GLU A 598 -8.39 -41.74 6.53
N ILE A 599 -8.30 -40.75 7.43
CA ILE A 599 -7.80 -39.39 7.12
C ILE A 599 -6.33 -39.25 7.51
N VAL A 600 -5.97 -39.69 8.73
CA VAL A 600 -4.61 -39.63 9.26
C VAL A 600 -4.03 -41.04 9.29
N PRO A 601 -2.97 -41.35 8.51
CA PRO A 601 -2.37 -42.68 8.50
C PRO A 601 -1.64 -42.98 9.81
N ASP A 602 -1.38 -44.27 10.07
CA ASP A 602 -0.48 -44.71 11.14
C ASP A 602 0.96 -44.29 10.80
N TYR A 603 1.34 -43.11 11.30
CA TYR A 603 2.58 -42.44 10.95
C TYR A 603 3.25 -41.87 12.20
N GLN A 604 4.52 -42.18 12.36
CA GLN A 604 5.39 -41.53 13.33
C GLN A 604 6.31 -40.56 12.58
N ILE A 605 6.44 -39.34 13.08
CA ILE A 605 7.49 -38.41 12.62
C ILE A 605 8.82 -39.10 12.91
N PRO A 606 9.74 -39.26 11.94
CA PRO A 606 11.04 -39.87 12.21
C PRO A 606 11.84 -39.01 13.19
N VAL A 607 12.75 -39.62 13.95
CA VAL A 607 13.78 -38.84 14.67
C VAL A 607 14.63 -38.13 13.61
N PRO A 608 14.92 -36.81 13.73
CA PRO A 608 15.80 -36.12 12.81
C PRO A 608 17.20 -36.75 12.81
N ASN A 609 17.85 -36.76 11.65
CA ASN A 609 19.28 -37.03 11.58
C ASN A 609 20.04 -35.93 12.33
N SER A 610 21.18 -36.26 12.92
CA SER A 610 22.02 -35.28 13.64
C SER A 610 23.51 -35.50 13.45
N LYS A 611 24.29 -34.42 13.62
CA LYS A 611 25.73 -34.34 13.38
C LYS A 611 26.34 -33.19 14.19
N GLU A 612 27.41 -33.46 14.93
CA GLU A 612 28.17 -32.39 15.60
C GLU A 612 29.02 -31.60 14.58
N THR A 613 29.14 -30.30 14.82
CA THR A 613 29.98 -29.37 14.04
C THR A 613 30.80 -28.48 14.99
N ASP A 614 31.79 -27.77 14.47
CA ASP A 614 32.64 -26.86 15.27
C ASP A 614 31.87 -25.70 15.94
N TYR A 615 30.60 -25.48 15.58
CA TYR A 615 29.74 -24.40 16.07
C TYR A 615 28.51 -24.90 16.87
N GLY A 616 28.33 -26.22 17.01
CA GLY A 616 27.16 -26.84 17.65
C GLY A 616 26.57 -28.01 16.86
N THR A 617 25.39 -28.49 17.29
CA THR A 617 24.75 -29.68 16.72
C THR A 617 23.81 -29.31 15.57
N LEU A 618 23.99 -29.95 14.41
CA LEU A 618 23.12 -29.85 13.24
C LEU A 618 22.08 -30.99 13.26
N TYR A 619 20.82 -30.65 12.97
CA TYR A 619 19.69 -31.57 12.83
C TYR A 619 18.99 -31.39 11.47
N TRP A 620 18.50 -32.46 10.84
CA TRP A 620 17.75 -32.38 9.58
C TRP A 620 16.83 -33.58 9.30
N TYR A 621 16.01 -33.46 8.25
CA TYR A 621 15.14 -34.52 7.74
C TYR A 621 15.40 -34.82 6.25
N ASP A 622 15.50 -36.09 5.88
CA ASP A 622 15.80 -36.52 4.50
C ASP A 622 14.55 -36.46 3.58
N LEU A 623 14.25 -35.28 3.03
CA LEU A 623 13.08 -35.07 2.16
C LEU A 623 13.26 -35.65 0.74
N GLY A 624 14.50 -35.67 0.22
CA GLY A 624 14.83 -35.76 -1.21
C GLY A 624 14.56 -37.08 -1.95
N LYS A 625 13.88 -38.08 -1.34
CA LYS A 625 13.60 -39.39 -1.99
C LYS A 625 12.13 -39.83 -2.02
N LYS A 626 11.21 -39.03 -1.48
CA LYS A 626 9.76 -39.35 -1.45
C LYS A 626 8.84 -38.21 -1.90
N SER A 627 9.33 -36.99 -1.99
CA SER A 627 8.52 -35.80 -2.30
C SER A 627 8.11 -35.67 -3.78
N GLY A 628 8.76 -36.38 -4.70
CA GLY A 628 8.55 -36.23 -6.15
C GLY A 628 9.10 -34.93 -6.74
N LEU A 629 9.63 -34.03 -5.91
CA LEU A 629 10.39 -32.85 -6.34
C LEU A 629 11.69 -33.29 -7.03
N PRO A 630 12.25 -32.50 -7.97
CA PRO A 630 13.56 -32.77 -8.54
C PRO A 630 14.61 -32.86 -7.41
N PRO A 631 15.59 -33.77 -7.50
CA PRO A 631 16.54 -34.03 -6.42
C PRO A 631 17.57 -32.90 -6.31
N LEU A 632 17.16 -31.84 -5.61
CA LEU A 632 18.07 -30.92 -4.92
C LEU A 632 18.61 -31.66 -3.69
N GLU A 633 19.62 -32.52 -3.89
CA GLU A 633 20.06 -33.50 -2.88
C GLU A 633 20.53 -32.84 -1.56
N ASP A 634 21.01 -31.60 -1.63
CA ASP A 634 21.50 -30.81 -0.48
C ASP A 634 20.43 -29.91 0.20
N TYR A 635 19.18 -29.92 -0.29
CA TYR A 635 18.10 -29.05 0.21
C TYR A 635 17.12 -29.81 1.11
N GLY A 636 16.80 -29.21 2.25
CA GLY A 636 15.94 -29.81 3.27
C GLY A 636 15.52 -28.78 4.32
N LEU A 637 14.92 -29.24 5.42
CA LEU A 637 14.78 -28.41 6.62
C LEU A 637 15.93 -28.75 7.57
N PHE A 638 16.86 -27.81 7.73
CA PHE A 638 18.00 -27.92 8.63
C PHE A 638 17.81 -27.00 9.85
N LEU A 639 18.28 -27.45 11.00
CA LEU A 639 18.31 -26.70 12.26
C LEU A 639 19.68 -26.91 12.92
N GLY A 640 20.47 -25.85 13.02
CA GLY A 640 21.68 -25.80 13.84
C GLY A 640 21.38 -25.24 15.22
N ILE A 641 21.97 -25.82 16.26
CA ILE A 641 21.85 -25.36 17.65
C ILE A 641 23.26 -25.21 18.22
N GLY A 642 23.72 -23.96 18.36
CA GLY A 642 24.96 -23.60 19.04
C GLY A 642 24.71 -23.23 20.50
N GLU A 643 25.73 -22.68 21.16
CA GLU A 643 25.67 -22.25 22.56
C GLU A 643 24.77 -21.00 22.74
N GLU A 644 24.99 -19.96 21.94
CA GLU A 644 24.25 -18.68 22.04
C GLU A 644 23.12 -18.51 21.01
N PHE A 645 23.08 -19.30 19.93
CA PHE A 645 22.14 -19.13 18.82
C PHE A 645 21.64 -20.46 18.23
N ALA A 646 20.35 -20.51 17.90
CA ALA A 646 19.76 -21.50 17.01
C ALA A 646 19.52 -20.89 15.62
N VAL A 647 19.77 -21.66 14.56
CA VAL A 647 19.61 -21.27 13.15
C VAL A 647 18.76 -22.32 12.43
N ALA A 648 17.65 -21.92 11.82
CA ALA A 648 16.90 -22.75 10.88
C ALA A 648 17.10 -22.26 9.44
N GLY A 649 17.15 -23.17 8.46
CA GLY A 649 17.50 -22.84 7.08
C GLY A 649 17.36 -24.01 6.11
N VAL A 650 17.72 -23.78 4.84
CA VAL A 650 17.36 -24.69 3.73
C VAL A 650 18.49 -25.60 3.21
N THR A 651 19.76 -25.34 3.55
CA THR A 651 20.91 -26.21 3.22
C THR A 651 21.86 -26.32 4.42
N GLU A 652 22.59 -27.44 4.57
CA GLU A 652 23.62 -27.59 5.64
C GLU A 652 24.63 -26.43 5.58
N ARG A 653 25.08 -26.07 4.37
CA ARG A 653 26.03 -24.97 4.17
C ARG A 653 25.45 -23.63 4.61
N GLN A 654 24.16 -23.34 4.40
CA GLN A 654 23.55 -22.13 4.93
C GLN A 654 23.66 -22.07 6.45
N ILE A 655 23.31 -23.17 7.13
CA ILE A 655 23.40 -23.26 8.59
C ILE A 655 24.83 -23.00 9.07
N GLN A 656 25.83 -23.68 8.49
CA GLN A 656 27.24 -23.47 8.83
C GLN A 656 27.67 -22.00 8.65
N ARG A 657 27.23 -21.35 7.57
CA ARG A 657 27.53 -19.94 7.29
C ARG A 657 26.93 -18.97 8.30
N LEU A 658 25.68 -19.19 8.70
CA LEU A 658 24.97 -18.36 9.69
C LEU A 658 25.38 -18.69 11.13
N MET A 659 25.81 -19.91 11.44
CA MET A 659 26.36 -20.28 12.76
C MET A 659 27.80 -19.78 12.97
N THR A 660 28.54 -19.48 11.90
CA THR A 660 29.89 -18.91 12.00
C THR A 660 29.80 -17.39 12.21
N PRO A 661 30.32 -16.80 13.31
CA PRO A 661 30.36 -15.35 13.48
C PRO A 661 31.20 -14.67 12.39
N ARG A 662 30.64 -13.63 11.76
CA ARG A 662 31.28 -12.79 10.74
C ARG A 662 30.81 -11.35 10.83
N SER A 663 31.75 -10.42 10.86
CA SER A 663 31.44 -9.00 10.67
C SER A 663 30.74 -8.76 9.33
N LEU A 664 29.82 -7.80 9.29
CA LEU A 664 29.12 -7.41 8.06
C LEU A 664 30.04 -6.58 7.16
N GLU A 665 30.30 -7.07 5.94
CA GLU A 665 31.18 -6.44 4.94
C GLU A 665 30.37 -5.91 3.75
N MET A 666 29.51 -4.93 4.02
CA MET A 666 28.49 -4.43 3.08
C MET A 666 28.88 -3.07 2.45
N PRO A 667 28.66 -2.85 1.13
CA PRO A 667 28.96 -1.57 0.48
C PRO A 667 28.27 -0.37 1.15
N GLY A 668 29.05 0.65 1.49
CA GLY A 668 28.58 1.88 2.13
C GLY A 668 28.16 1.74 3.60
N MET A 669 28.30 0.56 4.24
CA MET A 669 27.75 0.32 5.58
C MET A 669 28.22 1.37 6.58
N LEU A 670 27.27 1.92 7.34
CA LEU A 670 27.52 2.82 8.46
C LEU A 670 28.62 2.25 9.39
N PRO A 671 29.78 2.92 9.54
CA PRO A 671 30.92 2.38 10.28
C PRO A 671 30.57 1.98 11.70
N ASP A 672 29.79 2.82 12.38
CA ASP A 672 29.43 2.65 13.79
C ASP A 672 28.23 1.69 13.98
N ALA A 673 27.46 1.36 12.92
CA ALA A 673 26.19 0.66 13.04
C ALA A 673 26.28 -0.82 13.46
N ALA A 674 27.48 -1.40 13.46
CA ALA A 674 27.75 -2.70 14.06
C ALA A 674 27.85 -2.60 15.59
N GLU A 675 28.47 -1.53 16.10
CA GLU A 675 28.70 -1.27 17.53
C GLU A 675 27.53 -0.51 18.20
N ASP A 676 26.77 0.28 17.43
CA ASP A 676 25.62 1.05 17.91
C ASP A 676 24.52 0.15 18.52
N PRO A 677 24.10 0.39 19.78
CA PRO A 677 22.95 -0.27 20.38
C PRO A 677 21.67 0.02 19.60
N ALA A 678 20.90 -1.03 19.26
CA ALA A 678 19.70 -0.91 18.46
C ALA A 678 18.52 -1.75 19.00
N TYR A 679 17.32 -1.36 18.59
CA TYR A 679 16.11 -2.18 18.62
C TYR A 679 15.95 -3.02 17.35
N ARG A 680 16.44 -2.50 16.21
CA ARG A 680 16.38 -3.15 14.91
C ARG A 680 17.54 -2.70 14.04
N PHE A 681 18.05 -3.63 13.26
CA PHE A 681 18.98 -3.45 12.16
C PHE A 681 18.38 -4.10 10.91
N PHE A 682 18.49 -3.45 9.75
CA PHE A 682 18.15 -4.00 8.45
C PHE A 682 19.25 -3.63 7.45
N VAL A 683 19.58 -4.55 6.56
CA VAL A 683 20.51 -4.31 5.45
C VAL A 683 20.05 -5.07 4.20
N MET A 684 20.32 -4.51 3.03
CA MET A 684 20.05 -5.13 1.74
C MET A 684 21.16 -4.74 0.76
N ASP A 685 21.81 -5.73 0.16
CA ASP A 685 22.68 -5.55 -1.00
C ASP A 685 21.81 -5.54 -2.25
N TRP A 686 21.47 -4.36 -2.75
CA TRP A 686 20.58 -4.26 -3.90
C TRP A 686 21.32 -4.62 -5.19
N GLU A 687 22.61 -4.34 -5.30
CA GLU A 687 23.41 -4.74 -6.47
C GLU A 687 23.51 -6.27 -6.57
N GLN A 688 23.87 -6.98 -5.49
CA GLN A 688 23.92 -8.44 -5.49
C GLN A 688 22.52 -9.08 -5.61
N LEU A 689 21.47 -8.46 -5.06
CA LEU A 689 20.09 -8.92 -5.25
C LEU A 689 19.68 -8.84 -6.73
N ILE A 690 20.00 -7.72 -7.39
CA ILE A 690 19.79 -7.54 -8.83
C ILE A 690 20.63 -8.53 -9.65
N ASP A 691 21.91 -8.74 -9.33
CA ASP A 691 22.75 -9.75 -10.00
C ASP A 691 22.18 -11.17 -9.86
N THR A 692 21.74 -11.54 -8.65
CA THR A 692 21.13 -12.86 -8.36
C THR A 692 19.88 -13.11 -9.22
N TYR A 693 18.99 -12.11 -9.32
CA TYR A 693 17.73 -12.26 -10.06
C TYR A 693 17.80 -11.91 -11.56
N THR A 694 18.83 -11.20 -12.03
CA THR A 694 18.95 -10.80 -13.45
C THR A 694 18.87 -11.99 -14.41
N PRO A 695 19.58 -13.12 -14.19
CA PRO A 695 19.41 -14.33 -15.00
C PRO A 695 17.96 -14.84 -15.10
N VAL A 696 17.19 -14.76 -14.02
CA VAL A 696 15.77 -15.16 -14.00
C VAL A 696 14.94 -14.23 -14.89
N PHE A 697 15.04 -12.92 -14.68
CA PHE A 697 14.27 -11.93 -15.44
C PHE A 697 14.61 -11.96 -16.93
N VAL A 698 15.90 -12.03 -17.27
CA VAL A 698 16.41 -12.14 -18.64
C VAL A 698 15.90 -13.41 -19.33
N GLY A 699 15.99 -14.55 -18.65
CA GLY A 699 15.56 -15.84 -19.19
C GLY A 699 14.05 -16.01 -19.30
N ALA A 700 13.30 -15.60 -18.28
CA ALA A 700 11.83 -15.61 -18.31
C ALA A 700 11.27 -14.66 -19.38
N SER A 701 11.88 -13.48 -19.54
CA SER A 701 11.53 -12.54 -20.61
C SER A 701 11.80 -13.15 -21.99
N ARG A 702 12.96 -13.80 -22.18
CA ARG A 702 13.28 -14.55 -23.41
C ARG A 702 12.20 -15.59 -23.73
N THR A 703 11.88 -16.49 -22.81
CA THR A 703 10.85 -17.52 -23.01
C THR A 703 9.48 -16.91 -23.31
N TYR A 704 9.11 -15.82 -22.64
CA TYR A 704 7.86 -15.10 -22.91
C TYR A 704 7.83 -14.47 -24.30
N PHE A 705 8.92 -13.81 -24.74
CA PHE A 705 8.98 -13.20 -26.07
C PHE A 705 9.05 -14.24 -27.20
N GLU A 706 9.71 -15.39 -26.97
CA GLU A 706 9.70 -16.54 -27.90
C GLU A 706 8.30 -17.17 -28.01
N TYR A 707 7.59 -17.31 -26.89
CA TYR A 707 6.19 -17.75 -26.85
C TYR A 707 5.26 -16.78 -27.61
N GLU A 708 5.37 -15.48 -27.34
CA GLU A 708 4.57 -14.44 -28.02
C GLU A 708 4.87 -14.33 -29.51
N ALA A 709 6.14 -14.47 -29.92
CA ALA A 709 6.52 -14.52 -31.33
C ALA A 709 5.86 -15.73 -32.03
N ARG A 710 6.02 -16.93 -31.47
CA ARG A 710 5.42 -18.16 -32.00
C ARG A 710 3.88 -18.11 -32.01
N LYS A 711 3.27 -17.50 -30.99
CA LYS A 711 1.82 -17.28 -30.93
C LYS A 711 1.34 -16.41 -32.10
N ARG A 712 2.06 -15.34 -32.44
CA ARG A 712 1.75 -14.51 -33.63
C ARG A 712 2.06 -15.20 -34.95
N GLU A 713 3.07 -16.07 -35.00
CA GLU A 713 3.29 -16.93 -36.18
C GLU A 713 2.09 -17.86 -36.39
N MET A 714 1.63 -18.57 -35.35
CA MET A 714 0.44 -19.42 -35.41
C MET A 714 -0.85 -18.64 -35.74
N GLN A 715 -1.02 -17.42 -35.22
CA GLN A 715 -2.14 -16.55 -35.59
C GLN A 715 -2.07 -16.11 -37.06
N LYS A 716 -0.88 -15.74 -37.57
CA LYS A 716 -0.68 -15.39 -38.99
C LYS A 716 -0.88 -16.60 -39.91
N GLU A 717 -0.50 -17.81 -39.50
CA GLU A 717 -0.80 -19.06 -40.20
C GLU A 717 -2.31 -19.36 -40.21
N GLN A 718 -3.00 -19.18 -39.08
CA GLN A 718 -4.46 -19.33 -38.98
C GLN A 718 -5.20 -18.32 -39.85
N GLU A 719 -4.83 -17.04 -39.79
CA GLU A 719 -5.39 -16.00 -40.67
C GLU A 719 -5.13 -16.28 -42.16
N ALA A 720 -3.91 -16.71 -42.51
CA ALA A 720 -3.57 -17.02 -43.90
C ALA A 720 -4.33 -18.26 -44.40
N HIS A 721 -4.55 -19.25 -43.55
CA HIS A 721 -5.36 -20.43 -43.85
C HIS A 721 -6.85 -20.05 -44.00
N GLN A 722 -7.39 -19.24 -43.08
CA GLN A 722 -8.76 -18.73 -43.18
C GLN A 722 -8.96 -17.91 -44.47
N LYS A 723 -8.07 -16.96 -44.77
CA LYS A 723 -8.13 -16.14 -46.00
C LYS A 723 -7.94 -16.97 -47.28
N ALA A 724 -7.27 -18.13 -47.20
CA ALA A 724 -7.20 -19.09 -48.30
C ALA A 724 -8.53 -19.86 -48.46
N LEU A 725 -9.14 -20.33 -47.37
CA LEU A 725 -10.45 -21.00 -47.38
C LEU A 725 -11.58 -20.07 -47.84
N GLU A 726 -11.61 -18.82 -47.36
CA GLU A 726 -12.55 -17.77 -47.81
C GLU A 726 -12.41 -17.51 -49.30
N LYS A 727 -11.17 -17.50 -49.83
CA LYS A 727 -10.92 -17.37 -51.27
C LYS A 727 -11.37 -18.61 -52.03
N GLU A 728 -11.07 -19.82 -51.55
CA GLU A 728 -11.48 -21.06 -52.21
C GLU A 728 -13.00 -21.21 -52.27
N TRP A 729 -13.71 -20.88 -51.19
CA TRP A 729 -15.17 -20.76 -51.17
C TRP A 729 -15.67 -19.74 -52.19
N LYS A 730 -15.05 -18.56 -52.26
CA LYS A 730 -15.46 -17.52 -53.20
C LYS A 730 -15.17 -17.90 -54.66
N ASP A 731 -14.03 -18.53 -54.95
CA ASP A 731 -13.69 -19.06 -56.28
C ASP A 731 -14.66 -20.17 -56.71
N LEU A 732 -15.29 -20.88 -55.75
CA LEU A 732 -16.38 -21.84 -55.98
C LEU A 732 -17.75 -21.16 -56.18
N GLU A 733 -18.07 -20.08 -55.45
CA GLU A 733 -19.32 -19.31 -55.65
C GLU A 733 -19.34 -18.53 -56.97
N GLU A 734 -18.18 -18.06 -57.45
CA GLU A 734 -18.05 -17.38 -58.75
C GLU A 734 -17.96 -18.35 -59.96
N ALA A 735 -17.96 -19.68 -59.73
CA ALA A 735 -18.02 -20.68 -60.79
C ALA A 735 -19.47 -20.88 -61.28
N ASP A 736 -19.70 -20.67 -62.58
CA ASP A 736 -21.05 -20.73 -63.19
C ASP A 736 -21.67 -22.14 -63.03
N PRO A 737 -22.83 -22.30 -62.35
CA PRO A 737 -23.47 -23.60 -62.16
C PRO A 737 -24.16 -24.15 -63.43
N ALA A 738 -23.97 -23.52 -64.59
CA ALA A 738 -24.41 -24.04 -65.88
C ALA A 738 -23.38 -25.03 -66.49
N GLU A 739 -23.82 -26.28 -66.71
CA GLU A 739 -23.09 -27.39 -67.35
C GLU A 739 -22.07 -28.16 -66.48
N GLU A 740 -22.52 -28.84 -65.42
CA GLU A 740 -22.49 -30.33 -65.31
C GLU A 740 -23.21 -30.82 -64.04
N ASP A 741 -23.99 -31.90 -64.14
CA ASP A 741 -24.50 -32.67 -62.98
C ASP A 741 -23.36 -33.52 -62.38
N VAL A 742 -22.50 -32.92 -61.53
CA VAL A 742 -21.37 -33.60 -60.88
C VAL A 742 -21.72 -33.97 -59.43
N GLU A 743 -21.47 -35.23 -59.06
CA GLU A 743 -21.56 -35.71 -57.68
C GLU A 743 -20.43 -35.06 -56.82
N VAL A 744 -20.79 -34.11 -55.96
CA VAL A 744 -19.82 -33.29 -55.18
C VAL A 744 -19.19 -34.07 -54.01
N GLU A 745 -19.76 -35.21 -53.62
CA GLU A 745 -19.37 -35.98 -52.43
C GLU A 745 -17.95 -36.58 -52.48
N GLU A 746 -17.34 -36.77 -53.65
CA GLU A 746 -16.07 -37.54 -53.79
C GLU A 746 -14.77 -36.70 -53.84
N LYS A 747 -14.82 -35.36 -53.67
CA LYS A 747 -13.64 -34.48 -53.90
C LYS A 747 -13.02 -33.77 -52.71
N ILE A 748 -13.72 -33.64 -51.59
CA ILE A 748 -13.13 -33.10 -50.35
C ILE A 748 -12.68 -34.29 -49.49
N GLY A 749 -11.43 -34.70 -49.66
CA GLY A 749 -10.82 -35.88 -49.02
C GLY A 749 -10.57 -35.72 -47.52
N ILE A 750 -11.62 -35.44 -46.75
CA ILE A 750 -11.62 -35.39 -45.29
C ILE A 750 -12.63 -36.46 -44.82
N ASP A 751 -12.13 -37.58 -44.29
CA ASP A 751 -12.97 -38.56 -43.59
C ASP A 751 -13.51 -37.92 -42.29
N ILE A 752 -14.70 -37.32 -42.37
CA ILE A 752 -15.47 -36.92 -41.19
C ILE A 752 -16.38 -38.08 -40.81
N GLU A 753 -15.93 -38.92 -39.86
CA GLU A 753 -16.78 -39.93 -39.22
C GLU A 753 -17.93 -39.24 -38.48
N THR A 754 -19.05 -39.06 -39.17
CA THR A 754 -20.30 -38.55 -38.62
C THR A 754 -21.11 -39.72 -38.08
N GLU A 755 -20.90 -40.04 -36.79
CA GLU A 755 -21.79 -40.95 -36.06
C GLU A 755 -23.16 -40.28 -35.88
N VAL A 756 -24.12 -40.64 -36.72
CA VAL A 756 -25.46 -40.04 -36.73
C VAL A 756 -26.35 -40.68 -35.67
N ASP A 757 -26.58 -39.96 -34.58
CA ASP A 757 -27.68 -40.24 -33.64
C ASP A 757 -29.04 -40.09 -34.35
N GLU A 758 -29.73 -41.22 -34.57
CA GLU A 758 -31.00 -41.27 -35.29
C GLU A 758 -32.19 -40.61 -34.53
N GLU A 759 -32.12 -40.46 -33.20
CA GLU A 759 -33.28 -39.95 -32.42
C GLU A 759 -33.43 -38.42 -32.48
N THR A 760 -32.35 -37.66 -32.68
CA THR A 760 -32.37 -36.20 -32.44
C THR A 760 -32.39 -35.32 -33.69
N LYS A 761 -31.84 -35.79 -34.83
CA LYS A 761 -31.81 -35.10 -36.14
C LYS A 761 -31.48 -33.60 -36.10
N LYS A 762 -30.49 -33.20 -35.28
CA LYS A 762 -29.97 -31.83 -35.22
C LYS A 762 -28.46 -31.80 -35.43
N ILE A 763 -28.02 -31.21 -36.54
CA ILE A 763 -26.62 -30.85 -36.75
C ILE A 763 -26.30 -29.71 -35.77
N LYS A 764 -25.33 -29.92 -34.88
CA LYS A 764 -24.93 -28.96 -33.85
C LYS A 764 -23.60 -28.29 -34.22
N VAL A 765 -23.67 -27.27 -35.06
CA VAL A 765 -22.58 -26.30 -35.18
C VAL A 765 -22.62 -25.39 -33.96
N ASN A 766 -21.56 -25.37 -33.16
CA ASN A 766 -21.39 -24.36 -32.12
C ASN A 766 -20.80 -23.09 -32.78
N PRO A 767 -21.48 -21.94 -32.78
CA PRO A 767 -20.85 -20.67 -33.12
C PRO A 767 -19.88 -20.23 -32.01
N VAL A 768 -18.96 -19.34 -32.35
CA VAL A 768 -18.19 -18.57 -31.36
C VAL A 768 -19.13 -17.61 -30.64
N GLU A 769 -18.88 -17.35 -29.36
CA GLU A 769 -19.71 -16.44 -28.55
C GLU A 769 -19.52 -14.97 -28.97
N GLU A 770 -20.58 -14.37 -29.53
CA GLU A 770 -20.74 -12.91 -29.59
C GLU A 770 -21.62 -12.41 -28.42
N PRO A 771 -21.48 -11.14 -27.99
CA PRO A 771 -21.94 -10.70 -26.68
C PRO A 771 -23.47 -10.54 -26.55
N ILE A 772 -23.94 -10.74 -25.32
CA ILE A 772 -25.35 -10.60 -24.93
C ILE A 772 -25.80 -9.13 -25.04
N VAL A 773 -26.77 -8.87 -25.91
CA VAL A 773 -27.55 -7.62 -25.93
C VAL A 773 -29.02 -7.95 -25.70
N GLY A 774 -29.62 -7.40 -24.63
CA GLY A 774 -30.97 -7.79 -24.22
C GLY A 774 -31.48 -7.11 -22.96
N LEU A 775 -31.46 -5.76 -22.91
CA LEU A 775 -32.22 -4.97 -21.94
C LEU A 775 -33.31 -4.16 -22.66
N PRO A 776 -34.47 -3.91 -22.02
CA PRO A 776 -35.59 -3.22 -22.66
C PRO A 776 -35.27 -1.73 -22.87
N GLN A 777 -35.67 -1.19 -24.02
CA GLN A 777 -35.68 0.25 -24.25
C GLN A 777 -36.86 0.89 -23.49
N GLU A 778 -36.57 1.65 -22.45
CA GLU A 778 -37.47 2.73 -22.04
C GLU A 778 -37.41 3.83 -23.10
N GLY A 779 -38.57 4.36 -23.50
CA GLY A 779 -38.67 5.38 -24.55
C GLY A 779 -38.56 6.77 -23.94
N ASP A 780 -37.47 7.48 -24.22
CA ASP A 780 -37.26 8.87 -23.81
C ASP A 780 -37.26 9.78 -25.06
N GLU A 781 -38.08 10.84 -25.05
CA GLU A 781 -38.14 11.83 -26.15
C GLU A 781 -37.00 12.86 -25.99
N THR A 782 -35.77 12.47 -26.33
CA THR A 782 -34.63 13.39 -26.33
C THR A 782 -34.76 14.42 -27.44
N MET A 783 -35.04 15.68 -27.07
CA MET A 783 -34.90 16.82 -27.98
C MET A 783 -33.44 16.98 -28.42
N GLU A 784 -33.23 17.13 -29.73
CA GLU A 784 -31.92 17.48 -30.30
C GLU A 784 -31.46 18.84 -29.74
N PHE A 785 -30.43 18.81 -28.90
CA PHE A 785 -29.56 19.94 -28.66
C PHE A 785 -28.20 19.63 -29.28
N GLU A 786 -27.70 20.52 -30.14
CA GLU A 786 -26.31 20.52 -30.60
C GLU A 786 -25.40 20.92 -29.43
N GLU A 787 -25.16 20.00 -28.49
CA GLU A 787 -24.20 20.22 -27.42
C GLU A 787 -22.78 20.10 -27.97
N ALA A 788 -21.94 21.10 -27.68
CA ALA A 788 -20.54 21.05 -28.01
C ALA A 788 -19.84 20.08 -27.04
N LYS A 789 -19.09 19.10 -27.56
CA LYS A 789 -18.27 18.15 -26.79
C LYS A 789 -17.74 18.78 -25.50
N SER A 790 -17.98 18.16 -24.37
CA SER A 790 -17.51 18.61 -23.04
C SER A 790 -16.00 18.53 -22.87
N PHE A 791 -15.46 19.19 -21.85
CA PHE A 791 -14.05 19.05 -21.45
C PHE A 791 -13.73 17.61 -21.02
N GLU A 792 -14.73 16.88 -20.51
CA GLU A 792 -14.65 15.48 -20.11
C GLU A 792 -14.44 14.57 -21.34
N GLU A 793 -15.26 14.71 -22.39
CA GLU A 793 -15.05 14.04 -23.69
C GLU A 793 -13.73 14.42 -24.37
N PHE A 794 -13.17 15.61 -24.11
CA PHE A 794 -11.83 15.95 -24.61
C PHE A 794 -10.73 15.26 -23.78
N ALA A 795 -10.89 15.15 -22.46
CA ALA A 795 -9.96 14.37 -21.64
C ALA A 795 -10.02 12.88 -22.02
N GLU A 796 -11.20 12.38 -22.35
CA GLU A 796 -11.46 11.03 -22.87
C GLU A 796 -10.81 10.83 -24.25
N GLU A 797 -11.07 11.69 -25.24
CA GLU A 797 -10.44 11.68 -26.58
C GLU A 797 -8.90 11.79 -26.53
N GLN A 798 -8.34 12.40 -25.48
CA GLN A 798 -6.89 12.42 -25.22
C GLN A 798 -6.37 11.22 -24.43
N SER A 799 -7.22 10.53 -23.66
CA SER A 799 -6.90 9.21 -23.11
C SER A 799 -6.89 8.20 -24.24
N GLU A 800 -7.94 8.17 -25.08
CA GLU A 800 -8.05 7.33 -26.28
C GLU A 800 -6.85 7.52 -27.23
N GLU A 801 -6.47 8.75 -27.58
CA GLU A 801 -5.31 8.98 -28.46
C GLU A 801 -3.96 8.66 -27.78
N PHE A 802 -3.87 8.74 -26.45
CA PHE A 802 -2.68 8.29 -25.71
C PHE A 802 -2.62 6.76 -25.63
N GLU A 803 -3.75 6.09 -25.39
CA GLU A 803 -3.90 4.63 -25.34
C GLU A 803 -3.65 4.02 -26.72
N ARG A 804 -4.27 4.55 -27.78
CA ARG A 804 -4.01 4.19 -29.19
C ARG A 804 -2.53 4.38 -29.58
N LYS A 805 -1.81 5.29 -28.93
CA LYS A 805 -0.35 5.48 -29.13
C LYS A 805 0.51 4.61 -28.25
N LEU A 806 0.06 4.28 -27.05
CA LEU A 806 0.64 3.22 -26.24
C LEU A 806 0.47 1.87 -26.95
N GLU A 807 -0.60 1.67 -27.71
CA GLU A 807 -0.79 0.56 -28.64
C GLU A 807 0.19 0.64 -29.83
N GLU A 808 0.32 1.75 -30.56
CA GLU A 808 1.36 1.91 -31.61
C GLU A 808 2.79 1.62 -31.07
N ALA A 809 3.08 2.07 -29.84
CA ALA A 809 4.34 1.81 -29.14
C ALA A 809 4.50 0.33 -28.76
N MET A 810 3.43 -0.29 -28.26
CA MET A 810 3.39 -1.71 -27.92
C MET A 810 3.46 -2.60 -29.16
N GLU A 811 2.87 -2.23 -30.30
CA GLU A 811 3.02 -2.93 -31.58
C GLU A 811 4.47 -2.84 -32.06
N THR A 812 5.05 -1.63 -32.09
CA THR A 812 6.46 -1.42 -32.45
C THR A 812 7.41 -2.19 -31.54
N TRP A 813 7.14 -2.21 -30.23
CA TRP A 813 7.85 -3.06 -29.26
C TRP A 813 7.62 -4.55 -29.56
N GLN A 814 6.38 -4.97 -29.83
CA GLN A 814 6.03 -6.36 -30.13
C GLN A 814 6.74 -6.88 -31.39
N GLU A 815 6.98 -6.06 -32.40
CA GLU A 815 7.74 -6.39 -33.61
C GLU A 815 9.26 -6.50 -33.40
N LEU A 816 9.83 -5.94 -32.31
CA LEU A 816 11.28 -6.03 -32.08
C LEU A 816 11.77 -7.49 -31.99
N PRO A 817 12.97 -7.83 -32.50
CA PRO A 817 13.59 -9.14 -32.28
C PRO A 817 13.67 -9.47 -30.78
N THR A 818 13.49 -10.75 -30.41
CA THR A 818 13.62 -11.21 -29.01
C THR A 818 14.93 -10.75 -28.38
N GLU A 819 16.05 -10.77 -29.12
CA GLU A 819 17.34 -10.30 -28.62
C GLU A 819 17.35 -8.80 -28.27
N GLU A 820 16.71 -7.93 -29.06
CA GLU A 820 16.61 -6.49 -28.72
C GLU A 820 15.77 -6.27 -27.45
N LYS A 821 14.69 -7.05 -27.28
CA LYS A 821 13.86 -6.98 -26.07
C LYS A 821 14.60 -7.50 -24.83
N VAL A 822 15.36 -8.58 -24.97
CA VAL A 822 16.17 -9.17 -23.89
C VAL A 822 17.35 -8.26 -23.53
N GLU A 823 18.00 -7.63 -24.50
CA GLU A 823 19.04 -6.62 -24.26
C GLU A 823 18.47 -5.39 -23.52
N TYR A 824 17.23 -4.97 -23.83
CA TYR A 824 16.55 -3.92 -23.08
C TYR A 824 16.27 -4.32 -21.62
N VAL A 825 15.79 -5.55 -21.38
CA VAL A 825 15.63 -6.08 -20.01
C VAL A 825 16.97 -6.09 -19.27
N GLN A 826 18.06 -6.53 -19.90
CA GLN A 826 19.41 -6.48 -19.31
C GLN A 826 19.82 -5.05 -18.93
N LYS A 827 19.66 -4.08 -19.84
CA LYS A 827 19.95 -2.66 -19.58
C LYS A 827 19.11 -2.07 -18.45
N LEU A 828 17.85 -2.50 -18.32
CA LEU A 828 16.97 -2.10 -17.22
C LEU A 828 17.42 -2.70 -15.88
N MET A 829 17.88 -3.96 -15.85
CA MET A 829 18.47 -4.54 -14.64
C MET A 829 19.79 -3.84 -14.25
N GLU A 830 20.70 -3.56 -15.20
CA GLU A 830 21.92 -2.78 -14.91
C GLU A 830 21.60 -1.36 -14.41
N PHE A 831 20.55 -0.70 -14.92
CA PHE A 831 20.06 0.58 -14.40
C PHE A 831 19.60 0.47 -12.95
N PHE A 832 18.95 -0.62 -12.54
CA PHE A 832 18.55 -0.80 -11.14
C PHE A 832 19.75 -0.89 -10.18
N LYS A 833 20.98 -1.18 -10.65
CA LYS A 833 22.20 -1.19 -9.83
C LYS A 833 22.75 0.19 -9.48
N ILE A 834 22.12 1.31 -9.88
CA ILE A 834 22.51 2.65 -9.34
C ILE A 834 22.36 2.63 -7.81
N PHE A 835 21.27 2.03 -7.34
CA PHE A 835 21.06 1.66 -5.95
C PHE A 835 22.05 0.54 -5.62
N ARG A 836 22.99 0.78 -4.71
CA ARG A 836 23.99 -0.23 -4.31
C ARG A 836 23.48 -1.05 -3.13
N GLY A 837 22.94 -0.36 -2.14
CA GLY A 837 22.37 -1.00 -0.96
C GLY A 837 21.48 -0.06 -0.16
N TYR A 838 20.79 -0.65 0.80
CA TYR A 838 19.90 0.04 1.73
C TYR A 838 20.13 -0.50 3.12
N GLN A 839 20.33 0.38 4.09
CA GLN A 839 20.54 0.05 5.49
C GLN A 839 19.55 0.83 6.35
N THR A 840 19.09 0.25 7.46
CA THR A 840 18.30 0.95 8.47
C THR A 840 18.67 0.49 9.87
N VAL A 841 18.85 1.43 10.79
CA VAL A 841 19.09 1.17 12.21
C VAL A 841 18.06 1.95 13.03
N THR A 842 17.34 1.27 13.90
CA THR A 842 16.41 1.89 14.85
C THR A 842 17.00 1.83 16.26
N TYR A 843 17.39 2.98 16.81
CA TYR A 843 18.00 3.15 18.13
C TYR A 843 17.17 4.13 18.98
N LYS A 844 17.75 4.66 20.07
CA LYS A 844 17.12 5.64 20.96
C LYS A 844 18.03 6.86 21.12
N GLU A 845 17.47 8.05 20.98
CA GLU A 845 18.20 9.33 21.08
C GLU A 845 17.43 10.25 22.05
N GLY A 846 17.97 10.38 23.27
CA GLY A 846 17.27 11.04 24.37
C GLY A 846 15.91 10.40 24.66
N ASP A 847 14.84 11.12 24.35
CA ASP A 847 13.44 10.73 24.60
C ASP A 847 12.75 10.14 23.34
N ALA A 848 13.43 10.10 22.19
CA ALA A 848 12.91 9.62 20.90
C ALA A 848 13.42 8.21 20.56
N THR A 849 12.59 7.43 19.86
CA THR A 849 13.06 6.28 19.06
C THR A 849 13.46 6.81 17.69
N VAL A 850 14.72 6.62 17.27
CA VAL A 850 15.23 7.17 16.00
C VAL A 850 15.50 6.04 15.02
N THR A 851 14.93 6.13 13.83
CA THR A 851 15.22 5.25 12.70
C THR A 851 16.06 6.01 11.68
N LYS A 852 17.34 5.65 11.60
CA LYS A 852 18.30 6.15 10.61
C LYS A 852 18.36 5.16 9.46
N THR A 853 17.92 5.60 8.29
CA THR A 853 17.94 4.86 7.03
C THR A 853 18.96 5.49 6.10
N GLN A 854 19.83 4.68 5.49
CA GLN A 854 20.72 5.13 4.43
C GLN A 854 20.49 4.32 3.16
N THR A 855 20.44 5.01 2.03
CA THR A 855 20.37 4.41 0.70
C THR A 855 21.61 4.84 -0.05
N TYR A 856 22.41 3.88 -0.52
CA TYR A 856 23.68 4.14 -1.20
C TYR A 856 23.44 4.19 -2.71
N TRP A 857 23.89 5.28 -3.34
CA TRP A 857 23.67 5.56 -4.77
C TRP A 857 25.01 5.81 -5.45
N GLN A 858 25.37 4.95 -6.39
CA GLN A 858 26.55 5.12 -7.23
C GLN A 858 26.15 4.94 -8.69
N ASP A 859 26.18 6.05 -9.43
CA ASP A 859 25.93 6.08 -10.89
C ASP A 859 26.78 5.02 -11.60
N VAL A 860 26.20 4.41 -12.64
CA VAL A 860 26.88 3.32 -13.35
C VAL A 860 28.16 3.84 -13.98
N SER A 861 29.24 3.07 -13.82
CA SER A 861 30.49 3.33 -14.51
C SER A 861 30.24 3.37 -16.01
N ALA A 862 30.69 4.41 -16.71
CA ALA A 862 30.70 4.45 -18.16
C ALA A 862 31.70 3.41 -18.71
N LYS A 863 31.20 2.19 -18.91
CA LYS A 863 31.86 1.06 -19.57
C LYS A 863 31.63 1.12 -21.07
#